data_AF-A0A9W7C7I8-F1
#
_entry.id   AF-A0A9W7C7I8-F1
#
_cell.length_a   1.000
_cell.length_b   1.000
_cell.length_c   1.000
_cell.angle_alpha   90.00
_cell.angle_beta   90.00
_cell.angle_gamma   90.00
#
_symmetry.space_group_name_H-M   'P 1'
#
loop_
_entity.id
_entity.type
_entity.pdbx_description
1 polymer ?
#
loop_
_entity_poly.entity_id
_entity_poly.type
_entity_poly.pdbx_seq_one_letter_code
_entity_poly.pdbx_strand_id
1 'polypeptide(L)'
;MAPKRGTNLRYLDLSGGEYEADSELRIPDLFVLRLGRYDDITGINISSTPDPNPYLTSEPSLVSFQNVRYSAIVGGYIDAGGNETWEAINVYESSFCVISGVRAFADGENVINIQKGTGHLVSDSFVDGRNKAGRCLWLLATSNAMVFGNRIVRCYGHSLDVDAYVSRTFVGFNELHYNGYQGIFLEETANRNFLFRNNISHSTYSAIDVYALVVGPVRDNVIARNFVADSRKGITSGGHRPSGHWSENNIFVANEARGEFSYGAYEVKHFDTNGDIWIRNTFDGETDQWVGGDPERWRKTTVFEYELIPTGRTKIEDVKTSSALQIFIEANFPQVSKDSYKDASFFNEDNLRHLLISNSKIEADETLVLPSMFVLQLINTSFVPTSATNYPVFSLNNSTLTSVIGGEVNAPGGTAFSVSNSTSCSIAKVAVVSPLAVDIVGGRGIELRDGNLTGIVRVKSSSNAILYDNLISEGGIDVVDAEGCAIFDNSVVGGNVGIAVRETSNHNFVFSNNISGSEVGIKVHSETRGPVQRNLVGFNTLEQCGTGLEVGGVYWSVTRSEKNIFMRNTAKCRDGAFDYKHNHVWNDYWIGNLAGAGPHLLPNSESYSIANNESYCIANGKPHLLPNSESYSIANNESYCIAHCKSYSIAHC
;
A
#
# COMPACT_ATOMS: atom_id res chain seq x y z
N MET A 1 14.22 -25.27 39.07
CA MET A 1 14.61 -25.39 37.64
C MET A 1 13.58 -24.65 36.83
N ALA A 2 13.95 -23.54 36.18
CA ALA A 2 13.04 -22.89 35.25
C ALA A 2 12.82 -23.84 34.05
N PRO A 3 11.56 -24.10 33.64
CA PRO A 3 11.32 -24.95 32.48
C PRO A 3 12.01 -24.33 31.27
N LYS A 4 12.78 -25.12 30.51
CA LYS A 4 13.30 -24.70 29.21
C LYS A 4 12.10 -24.20 28.41
N ARG A 5 12.07 -22.91 28.07
CA ARG A 5 11.06 -22.33 27.16
C ARG A 5 11.13 -23.13 25.87
N GLY A 6 10.20 -24.07 25.69
CA GLY A 6 10.08 -24.81 24.43
C GLY A 6 9.68 -23.81 23.35
N THR A 7 10.52 -23.68 22.33
CA THR A 7 10.32 -22.81 21.15
C THR A 7 9.35 -23.41 20.14
N ASN A 8 8.57 -24.41 20.54
CA ASN A 8 7.70 -25.14 19.62
C ASN A 8 6.37 -24.39 19.51
N LEU A 9 6.00 -24.07 18.26
CA LEU A 9 4.68 -23.59 17.90
C LEU A 9 3.62 -24.62 18.34
N ARG A 10 2.59 -24.16 19.05
CA ARG A 10 1.50 -24.99 19.54
C ARG A 10 0.22 -24.64 18.81
N TYR A 11 -0.63 -25.65 18.62
CA TYR A 11 -1.91 -25.50 17.96
C TYR A 11 -3.02 -25.94 18.92
N LEU A 12 -4.09 -25.16 18.98
CA LEU A 12 -5.39 -25.60 19.48
C LEU A 12 -6.35 -25.53 18.30
N ASP A 13 -6.71 -26.70 17.80
CA ASP A 13 -7.71 -26.84 16.76
C ASP A 13 -9.04 -27.15 17.42
N LEU A 14 -9.97 -26.21 17.35
CA LEU A 14 -11.32 -26.37 17.89
C LEU A 14 -12.31 -26.78 16.78
N SER A 15 -11.87 -27.42 15.69
CA SER A 15 -12.79 -27.83 14.62
C SER A 15 -13.88 -28.82 15.07
N GLY A 16 -15.13 -28.56 14.65
CA GLY A 16 -16.21 -29.55 14.73
C GLY A 16 -17.23 -29.38 15.86
N GLY A 17 -17.35 -28.20 16.48
CA GLY A 17 -18.37 -27.92 17.49
C GLY A 17 -18.53 -26.44 17.84
N GLU A 18 -19.63 -26.11 18.53
CA GLU A 18 -19.81 -24.82 19.19
C GLU A 18 -19.21 -24.89 20.60
N TYR A 19 -18.47 -23.85 20.99
CA TYR A 19 -17.81 -23.74 22.29
C TYR A 19 -18.41 -22.56 23.04
N GLU A 20 -18.79 -22.80 24.28
CA GLU A 20 -19.23 -21.76 25.19
C GLU A 20 -18.07 -21.40 26.13
N ALA A 21 -17.73 -20.12 26.20
CA ALA A 21 -16.75 -19.56 27.11
C ALA A 21 -17.48 -18.85 28.26
N ASP A 22 -17.20 -19.29 29.49
CA ASP A 22 -17.61 -18.63 30.74
C ASP A 22 -16.56 -17.61 31.22
N SER A 23 -15.43 -17.54 30.53
CA SER A 23 -14.26 -16.74 30.88
C SER A 23 -13.40 -16.44 29.66
N GLU A 24 -12.57 -15.39 29.75
CA GLU A 24 -11.64 -14.97 28.69
C GLU A 24 -10.63 -16.09 28.33
N LEU A 25 -10.57 -16.48 27.06
CA LEU A 25 -9.57 -17.42 26.53
C LEU A 25 -8.26 -16.67 26.22
N ARG A 26 -7.29 -16.76 27.12
CA ARG A 26 -5.95 -16.18 26.94
C ARG A 26 -5.05 -17.08 26.10
N ILE A 27 -4.66 -16.60 24.92
CA ILE A 27 -3.75 -17.28 24.01
C ILE A 27 -2.30 -16.96 24.40
N PRO A 28 -1.45 -17.97 24.70
CA PRO A 28 -0.06 -17.75 25.07
C PRO A 28 0.84 -17.54 23.84
N ASP A 29 2.09 -17.12 24.07
CA ASP A 29 3.09 -16.96 23.02
C ASP A 29 3.38 -18.28 22.26
N LEU A 30 3.71 -18.15 20.97
CA LEU A 30 3.91 -19.23 20.00
C LEU A 30 2.72 -20.20 19.93
N PHE A 31 1.51 -19.64 19.81
CA PHE A 31 0.27 -20.41 19.77
C PHE A 31 -0.63 -20.00 18.60
N VAL A 32 -1.25 -21.00 17.96
CA VAL A 32 -2.25 -20.82 16.91
C VAL A 32 -3.57 -21.41 17.39
N LEU A 33 -4.56 -20.56 17.61
CA LEU A 33 -5.95 -20.97 17.74
C LEU A 33 -6.53 -21.10 16.33
N ARG A 34 -6.91 -22.32 15.96
CA ARG A 34 -7.61 -22.58 14.71
C ARG A 34 -9.07 -22.89 15.04
N LEU A 35 -9.96 -22.03 14.57
CA LEU A 35 -11.38 -22.31 14.54
C LEU A 35 -11.70 -22.88 13.14
N GLY A 36 -12.83 -23.58 12.99
CA GLY A 36 -13.20 -24.26 11.73
C GLY A 36 -13.19 -23.36 10.49
N ARG A 37 -13.44 -23.91 9.30
CA ARG A 37 -13.57 -23.07 8.10
C ARG A 37 -14.72 -22.09 8.27
N TYR A 38 -14.64 -20.98 7.55
CA TYR A 38 -15.62 -19.88 7.57
C TYR A 38 -17.10 -20.31 7.44
N ASP A 39 -17.36 -21.44 6.76
CA ASP A 39 -18.69 -22.00 6.51
C ASP A 39 -19.11 -23.10 7.50
N ASP A 40 -18.17 -23.66 8.26
CA ASP A 40 -18.44 -24.65 9.29
C ASP A 40 -18.72 -23.88 10.59
N ILE A 41 -19.93 -23.97 11.13
CA ILE A 41 -20.37 -23.28 12.36
C ILE A 41 -19.60 -23.84 13.57
N THR A 42 -18.33 -23.48 13.66
CA THR A 42 -17.43 -23.76 14.76
C THR A 42 -17.02 -22.42 15.33
N GLY A 43 -17.40 -22.14 16.56
CA GLY A 43 -17.14 -20.85 17.15
C GLY A 43 -17.15 -20.83 18.66
N ILE A 44 -16.66 -19.72 19.21
CA ILE A 44 -16.67 -19.42 20.64
C ILE A 44 -17.79 -18.40 20.89
N ASN A 45 -18.68 -18.72 21.82
CA ASN A 45 -19.80 -17.87 22.26
C ASN A 45 -19.72 -17.64 23.77
N ILE A 46 -20.25 -16.52 24.27
CA ILE A 46 -20.33 -16.27 25.71
C ILE A 46 -21.44 -17.14 26.33
N SER A 47 -21.05 -17.99 27.28
CA SER A 47 -22.00 -18.69 28.16
C SER A 47 -22.48 -17.68 29.21
N SER A 48 -23.72 -17.18 29.09
CA SER A 48 -24.47 -16.39 30.09
C SER A 48 -23.68 -15.55 31.13
N THR A 49 -23.72 -14.22 30.99
CA THR A 49 -23.24 -13.18 31.94
C THR A 49 -22.16 -13.62 32.94
N PRO A 50 -20.89 -13.66 32.55
CA PRO A 50 -19.78 -13.77 33.48
C PRO A 50 -19.72 -12.55 34.40
N ASP A 51 -19.46 -12.80 35.69
CA ASP A 51 -19.27 -11.79 36.73
C ASP A 51 -18.04 -10.93 36.37
N PRO A 52 -18.20 -9.64 36.00
CA PRO A 52 -17.09 -8.81 35.58
C PRO A 52 -16.21 -8.56 36.79
N ASN A 53 -15.08 -9.27 36.88
CA ASN A 53 -14.06 -8.97 37.88
C ASN A 53 -13.53 -7.54 37.59
N PRO A 54 -13.84 -6.53 38.42
CA PRO A 54 -13.68 -5.12 38.08
C PRO A 54 -12.23 -4.61 38.15
N TYR A 55 -11.26 -5.52 38.30
CA TYR A 55 -9.85 -5.19 38.58
C TYR A 55 -8.89 -5.40 37.42
N LEU A 56 -9.37 -5.76 36.23
CA LEU A 56 -8.53 -5.82 35.03
C LEU A 56 -8.69 -4.52 34.24
N THR A 57 -7.56 -3.85 33.99
CA THR A 57 -7.44 -2.57 33.28
C THR A 57 -7.66 -2.68 31.76
N SER A 58 -8.21 -3.79 31.30
CA SER A 58 -8.50 -4.07 29.89
C SER A 58 -9.94 -4.55 29.83
N GLU A 59 -10.71 -4.02 28.89
CA GLU A 59 -12.06 -4.50 28.60
C GLU A 59 -12.04 -6.04 28.42
N PRO A 60 -12.99 -6.76 29.03
CA PRO A 60 -13.04 -8.21 28.92
C PRO A 60 -13.26 -8.62 27.47
N SER A 61 -12.72 -9.77 27.08
CA SER A 61 -12.87 -10.30 25.72
C SER A 61 -13.05 -11.81 25.71
N LEU A 62 -13.65 -12.34 24.65
CA LEU A 62 -13.78 -13.78 24.47
C LEU A 62 -12.42 -14.45 24.25
N VAL A 63 -11.58 -13.87 23.39
CA VAL A 63 -10.23 -14.36 23.11
C VAL A 63 -9.25 -13.21 23.23
N SER A 64 -8.17 -13.40 23.99
CA SER A 64 -7.15 -12.36 24.12
C SER A 64 -5.71 -12.83 23.92
N PHE A 65 -4.93 -11.90 23.40
CA PHE A 65 -3.48 -11.93 23.33
C PHE A 65 -2.94 -10.88 24.30
N GLN A 66 -2.36 -11.30 25.42
CA GLN A 66 -1.80 -10.38 26.42
C GLN A 66 -0.32 -10.65 26.62
N ASN A 67 0.52 -9.66 26.33
CA ASN A 67 1.98 -9.77 26.47
C ASN A 67 2.58 -10.94 25.67
N VAL A 68 2.04 -11.23 24.48
CA VAL A 68 2.54 -12.30 23.59
C VAL A 68 3.27 -11.72 22.39
N ARG A 69 4.23 -12.47 21.83
CA ARG A 69 5.09 -11.97 20.77
C ARG A 69 4.77 -12.56 19.39
N TYR A 70 4.22 -13.76 19.34
CA TYR A 70 3.86 -14.46 18.13
C TYR A 70 2.67 -15.35 18.44
N SER A 71 1.49 -14.98 17.98
CA SER A 71 0.30 -15.82 18.16
C SER A 71 -0.68 -15.57 17.04
N ALA A 72 -1.58 -16.51 16.79
CA ALA A 72 -2.55 -16.36 15.72
C ALA A 72 -3.92 -16.90 16.10
N ILE A 73 -4.96 -16.25 15.61
CA ILE A 73 -6.31 -16.80 15.47
C ILE A 73 -6.57 -16.89 13.97
N VAL A 74 -6.92 -18.09 13.50
CA VAL A 74 -7.17 -18.35 12.09
C VAL A 74 -8.51 -19.06 11.92
N GLY A 75 -9.40 -18.48 11.12
CA GLY A 75 -10.69 -19.07 10.78
C GLY A 75 -11.80 -18.87 11.82
N GLY A 76 -12.95 -19.46 11.50
CA GLY A 76 -14.13 -19.64 12.35
C GLY A 76 -14.83 -18.39 12.86
N TYR A 77 -15.61 -18.58 13.91
CA TYR A 77 -16.59 -17.64 14.42
C TYR A 77 -16.33 -17.30 15.90
N ILE A 78 -16.36 -16.02 16.26
CA ILE A 78 -16.24 -15.55 17.64
C ILE A 78 -17.34 -14.52 17.88
N ASP A 79 -18.27 -14.79 18.79
CA ASP A 79 -19.42 -13.92 19.05
C ASP A 79 -19.55 -13.58 20.52
N ALA A 80 -19.08 -12.37 20.85
CA ALA A 80 -19.23 -11.76 22.16
C ALA A 80 -20.60 -11.07 22.34
N GLY A 81 -21.61 -11.49 21.58
CA GLY A 81 -22.95 -10.93 21.63
C GLY A 81 -23.72 -11.17 22.89
N GLY A 82 -24.65 -10.25 23.16
CA GLY A 82 -25.43 -10.29 24.39
C GLY A 82 -24.70 -9.76 25.62
N ASN A 83 -23.43 -9.33 25.49
CA ASN A 83 -22.70 -8.66 26.54
C ASN A 83 -22.10 -7.34 26.04
N GLU A 84 -22.65 -6.22 26.51
CA GLU A 84 -22.25 -4.85 26.13
C GLU A 84 -20.87 -4.43 26.68
N THR A 85 -20.17 -5.31 27.40
CA THR A 85 -18.83 -5.02 27.92
C THR A 85 -17.74 -5.88 27.30
N TRP A 86 -18.11 -6.90 26.51
CA TRP A 86 -17.15 -7.86 25.98
C TRP A 86 -16.78 -7.56 24.54
N GLU A 87 -15.48 -7.65 24.27
CA GLU A 87 -14.92 -7.66 22.92
C GLU A 87 -14.85 -9.09 22.39
N ALA A 88 -14.89 -9.28 21.07
CA ALA A 88 -14.67 -10.61 20.50
C ALA A 88 -13.20 -11.00 20.61
N ILE A 89 -12.29 -10.10 20.24
CA ILE A 89 -10.85 -10.34 20.25
C ILE A 89 -10.12 -9.11 20.80
N ASN A 90 -9.26 -9.32 21.79
CA ASN A 90 -8.39 -8.28 22.33
C ASN A 90 -6.91 -8.63 22.15
N VAL A 91 -6.13 -7.70 21.60
CA VAL A 91 -4.67 -7.78 21.51
C VAL A 91 -4.10 -6.64 22.35
N TYR A 92 -3.46 -6.96 23.47
CA TYR A 92 -2.93 -5.98 24.40
C TYR A 92 -1.43 -6.20 24.68
N GLU A 93 -0.64 -5.14 24.54
CA GLU A 93 0.82 -5.13 24.80
C GLU A 93 1.57 -6.29 24.13
N SER A 94 1.13 -6.65 22.92
CA SER A 94 1.61 -7.84 22.22
C SER A 94 2.42 -7.44 20.97
N SER A 95 2.94 -8.41 20.23
CA SER A 95 3.62 -8.16 18.96
C SER A 95 3.31 -9.30 18.00
N PHE A 96 3.43 -9.04 16.69
CA PHE A 96 3.33 -10.04 15.62
C PHE A 96 2.17 -11.05 15.78
N CYS A 97 1.01 -10.55 16.24
CA CYS A 97 -0.20 -11.35 16.35
C CYS A 97 -0.97 -11.31 15.02
N VAL A 98 -1.56 -12.45 14.65
CA VAL A 98 -2.32 -12.59 13.41
C VAL A 98 -3.77 -12.91 13.74
N ILE A 99 -4.70 -12.17 13.15
CA ILE A 99 -6.13 -12.46 13.11
C ILE A 99 -6.47 -12.57 11.64
N SER A 100 -6.86 -13.76 11.17
CA SER A 100 -7.08 -13.99 9.73
C SER A 100 -8.25 -14.92 9.46
N GLY A 101 -9.13 -14.53 8.55
CA GLY A 101 -10.29 -15.35 8.18
C GLY A 101 -11.32 -15.53 9.29
N VAL A 102 -11.40 -14.61 10.25
CA VAL A 102 -12.27 -14.71 11.42
C VAL A 102 -13.59 -13.98 11.18
N ARG A 103 -14.70 -14.54 11.67
CA ARG A 103 -15.99 -13.84 11.79
C ARG A 103 -16.17 -13.38 13.24
N ALA A 104 -16.00 -12.10 13.51
CA ALA A 104 -16.05 -11.54 14.84
C ALA A 104 -17.29 -10.66 15.04
N PHE A 105 -17.99 -10.86 16.16
CA PHE A 105 -19.20 -10.12 16.53
C PHE A 105 -19.10 -9.68 17.99
N ALA A 106 -19.49 -8.44 18.30
CA ALA A 106 -19.60 -7.97 19.67
C ALA A 106 -20.69 -6.91 19.79
N ASP A 107 -21.24 -6.76 20.99
CA ASP A 107 -22.14 -5.65 21.36
C ASP A 107 -21.43 -4.60 22.23
N GLY A 108 -20.16 -4.83 22.59
CA GLY A 108 -19.38 -3.99 23.51
C GLY A 108 -18.75 -2.74 22.89
N GLU A 109 -17.79 -2.11 23.56
CA GLU A 109 -17.15 -0.90 23.00
C GLU A 109 -16.42 -1.22 21.70
N ASN A 110 -15.74 -2.38 21.61
CA ASN A 110 -14.99 -2.80 20.43
C ASN A 110 -15.33 -4.25 20.02
N VAL A 111 -15.31 -4.57 18.72
CA VAL A 111 -15.38 -5.98 18.28
C VAL A 111 -13.97 -6.61 18.29
N ILE A 112 -13.02 -5.98 17.62
CA ILE A 112 -11.59 -6.33 17.66
C ILE A 112 -10.81 -5.12 18.16
N ASN A 113 -10.08 -5.31 19.25
CA ASN A 113 -9.28 -4.27 19.89
C ASN A 113 -7.79 -4.62 19.81
N ILE A 114 -6.96 -3.70 19.35
CA ILE A 114 -5.50 -3.86 19.26
C ILE A 114 -4.84 -2.65 19.90
N GLN A 115 -4.40 -2.83 21.14
CA GLN A 115 -3.78 -1.77 21.92
C GLN A 115 -2.34 -2.10 22.25
N LYS A 116 -1.45 -1.18 21.91
CA LYS A 116 -0.01 -1.25 22.17
C LYS A 116 0.64 -2.44 21.50
N GLY A 117 1.76 -2.18 20.83
CA GLY A 117 2.53 -3.27 20.24
C GLY A 117 3.00 -2.97 18.84
N THR A 118 3.45 -4.02 18.16
CA THR A 118 3.91 -3.87 16.79
C THR A 118 3.77 -5.11 15.92
N GLY A 119 3.53 -4.88 14.63
CA GLY A 119 3.62 -5.93 13.61
C GLY A 119 2.39 -6.83 13.54
N HIS A 120 1.24 -6.35 14.00
CA HIS A 120 -0.01 -7.12 13.97
C HIS A 120 -0.57 -7.23 12.56
N LEU A 121 -1.30 -8.30 12.28
CA LEU A 121 -1.99 -8.54 11.02
C LEU A 121 -3.46 -8.84 11.31
N VAL A 122 -4.36 -8.08 10.69
CA VAL A 122 -5.80 -8.38 10.61
C VAL A 122 -6.18 -8.49 9.14
N SER A 123 -6.55 -9.69 8.69
CA SER A 123 -6.80 -9.92 7.27
C SER A 123 -8.01 -10.80 7.00
N ASP A 124 -8.64 -10.57 5.85
CA ASP A 124 -9.69 -11.43 5.28
C ASP A 124 -10.80 -11.79 6.29
N SER A 125 -11.09 -10.89 7.24
CA SER A 125 -12.01 -11.13 8.36
C SER A 125 -13.34 -10.40 8.13
N PHE A 126 -14.41 -10.97 8.67
CA PHE A 126 -15.74 -10.34 8.72
C PHE A 126 -15.99 -9.83 10.14
N VAL A 127 -16.14 -8.52 10.32
CA VAL A 127 -16.29 -7.87 11.63
C VAL A 127 -17.62 -7.13 11.66
N ASP A 128 -18.46 -7.42 12.65
CA ASP A 128 -19.83 -6.92 12.69
C ASP A 128 -20.20 -6.40 14.08
N GLY A 129 -20.51 -5.10 14.16
CA GLY A 129 -20.85 -4.43 15.41
C GLY A 129 -22.33 -4.52 15.79
N ARG A 130 -23.20 -5.16 14.98
CA ARG A 130 -24.65 -5.28 15.19
C ARG A 130 -25.38 -3.98 15.54
N ASN A 131 -24.88 -2.85 15.05
CA ASN A 131 -25.30 -1.47 15.33
C ASN A 131 -25.22 -1.08 16.81
N LYS A 132 -24.41 -1.79 17.59
CA LYS A 132 -24.21 -1.55 19.03
C LYS A 132 -22.77 -1.24 19.37
N ALA A 133 -21.82 -1.89 18.69
CA ALA A 133 -20.42 -1.75 19.04
C ALA A 133 -19.91 -0.34 18.77
N GLY A 134 -19.27 0.29 19.76
CA GLY A 134 -18.70 1.62 19.63
C GLY A 134 -17.72 1.71 18.46
N ARG A 135 -16.84 0.72 18.32
CA ARG A 135 -15.92 0.53 17.21
C ARG A 135 -15.97 -0.92 16.77
N CYS A 136 -15.83 -1.19 15.48
CA CYS A 136 -15.65 -2.59 15.06
C CYS A 136 -14.19 -3.03 15.16
N LEU A 137 -13.26 -2.22 14.67
CA LEU A 137 -11.83 -2.50 14.78
C LEU A 137 -11.11 -1.25 15.30
N TRP A 138 -10.46 -1.37 16.45
CA TRP A 138 -9.73 -0.26 17.08
C TRP A 138 -8.24 -0.57 17.15
N LEU A 139 -7.42 0.34 16.62
CA LEU A 139 -5.98 0.34 16.77
C LEU A 139 -5.61 1.51 17.69
N LEU A 140 -4.96 1.23 18.81
CA LEU A 140 -4.46 2.25 19.74
C LEU A 140 -2.99 1.98 20.05
N ALA A 141 -2.14 3.00 19.99
CA ALA A 141 -0.70 2.92 20.29
C ALA A 141 0.03 1.76 19.59
N THR A 142 -0.43 1.42 18.39
CA THR A 142 0.01 0.26 17.62
C THR A 142 0.89 0.70 16.46
N SER A 143 2.04 0.05 16.26
CA SER A 143 2.93 0.40 15.14
C SER A 143 3.12 -0.74 14.15
N ASN A 144 3.28 -0.42 12.87
CA ASN A 144 3.53 -1.40 11.82
C ASN A 144 2.46 -2.50 11.72
N ALA A 145 1.19 -2.18 11.96
CA ALA A 145 0.12 -3.14 11.74
C ALA A 145 -0.24 -3.22 10.24
N MET A 146 -0.91 -4.30 9.85
CA MET A 146 -1.50 -4.46 8.53
C MET A 146 -2.96 -4.87 8.70
N VAL A 147 -3.89 -4.06 8.18
CA VAL A 147 -5.33 -4.30 8.22
C VAL A 147 -5.84 -4.30 6.79
N PHE A 148 -6.07 -5.49 6.20
CA PHE A 148 -6.47 -5.56 4.80
C PHE A 148 -7.45 -6.67 4.43
N GLY A 149 -8.24 -6.45 3.38
CA GLY A 149 -9.17 -7.47 2.88
C GLY A 149 -10.33 -7.77 3.83
N ASN A 150 -10.57 -6.93 4.85
CA ASN A 150 -11.62 -7.16 5.83
C ASN A 150 -12.95 -6.59 5.34
N ARG A 151 -14.05 -7.21 5.74
CA ARG A 151 -15.40 -6.65 5.60
C ARG A 151 -15.92 -6.25 6.97
N ILE A 152 -16.10 -4.96 7.19
CA ILE A 152 -16.46 -4.37 8.49
C ILE A 152 -17.82 -3.68 8.35
N VAL A 153 -18.81 -4.07 9.14
CA VAL A 153 -20.18 -3.58 8.96
C VAL A 153 -20.89 -3.28 10.27
N ARG A 154 -21.88 -2.38 10.20
CA ARG A 154 -22.87 -2.17 11.27
C ARG A 154 -22.25 -1.80 12.61
N CYS A 155 -21.29 -0.88 12.62
CA CYS A 155 -20.70 -0.37 13.85
C CYS A 155 -21.55 0.81 14.34
N TYR A 156 -21.79 0.94 15.65
CA TYR A 156 -22.50 2.09 16.19
C TYR A 156 -21.68 3.39 16.05
N GLY A 157 -20.37 3.32 16.32
CA GLY A 157 -19.44 4.42 16.03
C GLY A 157 -18.63 4.15 14.76
N HIS A 158 -17.32 3.96 14.91
CA HIS A 158 -16.37 3.87 13.79
C HIS A 158 -16.24 2.42 13.29
N SER A 159 -16.12 2.20 11.98
CA SER A 159 -15.75 0.85 11.51
C SER A 159 -14.33 0.50 11.90
N LEU A 160 -13.42 1.39 11.52
CA LEU A 160 -12.00 1.22 11.72
C LEU A 160 -11.44 2.50 12.30
N ASP A 161 -10.99 2.41 13.53
CA ASP A 161 -10.43 3.52 14.27
C ASP A 161 -8.91 3.35 14.39
N VAL A 162 -8.17 4.27 13.76
CA VAL A 162 -6.71 4.35 13.69
C VAL A 162 -6.29 5.50 14.59
N ASP A 163 -6.21 5.20 15.88
CA ASP A 163 -6.22 6.17 16.97
C ASP A 163 -4.78 6.59 17.39
N ALA A 164 -4.67 7.20 18.57
CA ALA A 164 -3.48 7.76 19.19
C ALA A 164 -2.25 6.89 19.01
N TYR A 165 -1.17 7.52 18.56
CA TYR A 165 0.15 6.92 18.41
C TYR A 165 0.19 5.72 17.45
N VAL A 166 -0.86 5.46 16.66
CA VAL A 166 -0.80 4.47 15.60
C VAL A 166 0.11 4.95 14.49
N SER A 167 1.09 4.13 14.11
CA SER A 167 2.06 4.57 13.11
C SER A 167 2.59 3.48 12.20
N ARG A 168 2.98 3.87 10.98
CA ARG A 168 3.54 2.96 9.97
C ARG A 168 2.61 1.78 9.64
N THR A 169 1.31 1.98 9.82
CA THR A 169 0.29 0.95 9.62
C THR A 169 -0.26 1.01 8.20
N PHE A 170 -0.44 -0.16 7.58
CA PHE A 170 -1.11 -0.29 6.29
C PHE A 170 -2.57 -0.65 6.52
N VAL A 171 -3.48 0.13 5.94
CA VAL A 171 -4.92 -0.10 5.98
C VAL A 171 -5.44 -0.08 4.55
N GLY A 172 -5.75 -1.25 3.96
CA GLY A 172 -6.16 -1.24 2.57
C GLY A 172 -7.01 -2.39 2.11
N PHE A 173 -7.71 -2.22 1.00
CA PHE A 173 -8.58 -3.24 0.42
C PHE A 173 -9.69 -3.73 1.35
N ASN A 174 -10.12 -2.91 2.31
CA ASN A 174 -11.22 -3.25 3.21
C ASN A 174 -12.56 -2.75 2.64
N GLU A 175 -13.65 -3.45 2.94
CA GLU A 175 -15.04 -3.08 2.65
C GLU A 175 -15.72 -2.63 3.94
N LEU A 176 -16.09 -1.36 4.05
CA LEU A 176 -16.65 -0.78 5.28
C LEU A 176 -18.04 -0.19 5.00
N HIS A 177 -19.09 -0.72 5.65
CA HIS A 177 -20.48 -0.35 5.32
C HIS A 177 -21.42 -0.16 6.52
N TYR A 178 -22.36 0.78 6.39
CA TYR A 178 -23.48 1.00 7.33
C TYR A 178 -23.03 1.33 8.76
N ASN A 179 -22.23 2.39 8.89
CA ASN A 179 -21.59 2.73 10.16
C ASN A 179 -22.24 3.97 10.75
N GLY A 180 -22.48 3.92 12.06
CA GLY A 180 -23.19 4.96 12.78
C GLY A 180 -22.38 6.23 13.00
N TYR A 181 -21.07 6.24 12.71
CA TYR A 181 -20.22 7.44 12.61
C TYR A 181 -19.33 7.39 11.34
N GLN A 182 -18.01 7.26 11.50
CA GLN A 182 -17.04 7.21 10.41
C GLN A 182 -16.86 5.80 9.86
N GLY A 183 -16.56 5.68 8.58
CA GLY A 183 -16.01 4.43 8.03
C GLY A 183 -14.61 4.19 8.59
N ILE A 184 -13.66 5.06 8.22
CA ILE A 184 -12.32 5.08 8.80
C ILE A 184 -12.10 6.40 9.54
N PHE A 185 -11.69 6.30 10.80
CA PHE A 185 -11.27 7.45 11.58
C PHE A 185 -9.75 7.37 11.82
N LEU A 186 -9.00 8.33 11.27
CA LEU A 186 -7.56 8.44 11.43
C LEU A 186 -7.28 9.62 12.34
N GLU A 187 -7.01 9.34 13.60
CA GLU A 187 -7.17 10.35 14.64
C GLU A 187 -5.96 10.59 15.53
N GLU A 188 -6.10 11.66 16.29
CA GLU A 188 -5.17 12.08 17.30
C GLU A 188 -3.71 12.27 16.82
N THR A 189 -2.81 11.39 17.26
CA THR A 189 -1.37 11.43 16.94
C THR A 189 -0.97 10.37 15.93
N ALA A 190 -1.94 9.79 15.22
CA ALA A 190 -1.71 8.81 14.18
C ALA A 190 -0.82 9.40 13.08
N ASN A 191 0.28 8.70 12.74
CA ASN A 191 1.24 9.21 11.77
C ASN A 191 1.90 8.15 10.88
N ARG A 192 2.26 8.56 9.65
CA ARG A 192 2.95 7.68 8.69
C ARG A 192 2.16 6.42 8.34
N ASN A 193 0.84 6.48 8.39
CA ASN A 193 -0.03 5.38 7.99
C ASN A 193 -0.35 5.47 6.49
N PHE A 194 -0.65 4.34 5.87
CA PHE A 194 -1.03 4.25 4.46
C PHE A 194 -2.42 3.62 4.31
N LEU A 195 -3.39 4.45 3.95
CA LEU A 195 -4.77 4.06 3.68
C LEU A 195 -4.95 3.90 2.16
N PHE A 196 -5.17 2.68 1.68
CA PHE A 196 -5.14 2.39 0.24
C PHE A 196 -6.30 1.53 -0.23
N ARG A 197 -7.06 2.00 -1.24
CA ARG A 197 -8.12 1.21 -1.89
C ARG A 197 -9.13 0.59 -0.93
N ASN A 198 -9.53 1.31 0.12
CA ASN A 198 -10.68 0.92 0.93
C ASN A 198 -11.97 1.32 0.18
N ASN A 199 -13.00 0.48 0.26
CA ASN A 199 -14.34 0.73 -0.26
C ASN A 199 -15.25 1.03 0.93
N ILE A 200 -15.68 2.28 1.07
CA ILE A 200 -16.39 2.78 2.23
C ILE A 200 -17.72 3.34 1.77
N SER A 201 -18.84 2.89 2.35
CA SER A 201 -20.12 3.52 2.06
C SER A 201 -21.12 3.51 3.20
N HIS A 202 -22.16 4.35 3.09
CA HIS A 202 -23.25 4.42 4.06
C HIS A 202 -22.79 4.70 5.49
N SER A 203 -21.79 5.56 5.64
CA SER A 203 -21.39 6.08 6.95
C SER A 203 -22.28 7.29 7.27
N THR A 204 -22.93 7.30 8.43
CA THR A 204 -23.85 8.39 8.82
C THR A 204 -23.12 9.72 9.06
N TYR A 205 -21.79 9.70 9.19
CA TYR A 205 -20.92 10.88 9.29
C TYR A 205 -19.94 10.95 8.12
N SER A 206 -18.64 10.75 8.32
CA SER A 206 -17.63 10.84 7.25
C SER A 206 -17.26 9.44 6.75
N ALA A 207 -16.98 9.26 5.46
CA ALA A 207 -16.41 8.00 5.01
C ALA A 207 -14.99 7.83 5.55
N ILE A 208 -14.14 8.85 5.40
CA ILE A 208 -12.80 8.94 6.01
C ILE A 208 -12.69 10.27 6.73
N ASP A 209 -12.25 10.26 7.98
CA ASP A 209 -12.00 11.48 8.74
C ASP A 209 -10.55 11.47 9.25
N VAL A 210 -9.78 12.51 8.94
CA VAL A 210 -8.37 12.66 9.30
C VAL A 210 -8.24 13.87 10.23
N TYR A 211 -8.45 13.68 11.53
CA TYR A 211 -8.41 14.79 12.46
C TYR A 211 -8.03 14.43 13.89
N ALA A 212 -7.41 15.36 14.61
CA ALA A 212 -7.12 15.22 16.03
C ALA A 212 -8.28 15.75 16.88
N LEU A 213 -8.78 14.95 17.84
CA LEU A 213 -9.78 15.37 18.81
C LEU A 213 -9.18 15.77 20.16
N VAL A 214 -8.30 14.92 20.72
CA VAL A 214 -7.80 15.05 22.10
C VAL A 214 -6.30 15.38 22.15
N VAL A 215 -5.49 14.73 21.34
CA VAL A 215 -4.04 15.00 21.21
C VAL A 215 -3.68 15.03 19.73
N GLY A 216 -2.84 15.96 19.28
CA GLY A 216 -2.46 16.09 17.87
C GLY A 216 -0.97 16.36 17.68
N PRO A 217 -0.51 16.45 16.42
CA PRO A 217 -1.29 16.38 15.18
C PRO A 217 -1.39 14.98 14.54
N VAL A 218 -2.40 14.77 13.70
CA VAL A 218 -2.52 13.63 12.77
C VAL A 218 -1.67 13.93 11.54
N ARG A 219 -0.59 13.19 11.31
CA ARG A 219 0.42 13.69 10.35
C ARG A 219 1.15 12.69 9.48
N ASP A 220 1.66 13.18 8.36
CA ASP A 220 2.52 12.43 7.46
C ASP A 220 1.84 11.14 6.94
N ASN A 221 0.50 11.07 6.90
CA ASN A 221 -0.24 9.91 6.40
C ASN A 221 -0.51 10.03 4.90
N VAL A 222 -0.67 8.89 4.23
CA VAL A 222 -1.05 8.81 2.82
C VAL A 222 -2.42 8.14 2.70
N ILE A 223 -3.37 8.84 2.11
CA ILE A 223 -4.75 8.41 1.87
C ILE A 223 -4.95 8.37 0.36
N ALA A 224 -4.85 7.18 -0.23
CA ALA A 224 -4.77 7.03 -1.67
C ALA A 224 -5.78 6.03 -2.25
N ARG A 225 -6.40 6.39 -3.37
CA ARG A 225 -7.27 5.50 -4.17
C ARG A 225 -8.41 4.85 -3.37
N ASN A 226 -8.86 5.47 -2.29
CA ASN A 226 -10.03 5.00 -1.57
C ASN A 226 -11.29 5.35 -2.34
N PHE A 227 -12.26 4.45 -2.33
CA PHE A 227 -13.58 4.66 -2.88
C PHE A 227 -14.53 4.96 -1.73
N VAL A 228 -15.13 6.15 -1.73
CA VAL A 228 -16.10 6.58 -0.71
C VAL A 228 -17.44 6.86 -1.37
N ALA A 229 -18.54 6.36 -0.80
CA ALA A 229 -19.86 6.60 -1.37
C ALA A 229 -20.98 6.73 -0.33
N ASP A 230 -22.05 7.44 -0.70
CA ASP A 230 -23.33 7.46 0.02
C ASP A 230 -23.19 7.69 1.54
N SER A 231 -22.23 8.53 1.92
CA SER A 231 -21.95 8.88 3.31
C SER A 231 -22.30 10.33 3.52
N ARG A 232 -22.57 10.77 4.76
CA ARG A 232 -22.94 12.17 4.99
C ARG A 232 -21.84 13.14 4.55
N LYS A 233 -20.57 12.73 4.62
CA LYS A 233 -19.39 13.36 4.02
C LYS A 233 -18.48 12.30 3.41
N GLY A 234 -17.67 12.68 2.42
CA GLY A 234 -16.64 11.81 1.87
C GLY A 234 -15.40 11.77 2.74
N ILE A 235 -14.32 12.44 2.31
CA ILE A 235 -13.03 12.47 3.02
C ILE A 235 -12.83 13.85 3.65
N THR A 236 -12.50 13.87 4.95
CA THR A 236 -12.34 15.12 5.70
C THR A 236 -10.98 15.22 6.38
N SER A 237 -10.46 16.45 6.55
CA SER A 237 -9.22 16.71 7.31
C SER A 237 -9.27 17.95 8.22
N GLY A 238 -8.47 17.94 9.31
CA GLY A 238 -8.17 19.09 10.17
C GLY A 238 -8.01 18.75 11.66
N GLY A 239 -8.51 19.56 12.60
CA GLY A 239 -8.63 19.16 14.02
C GLY A 239 -9.49 20.08 14.92
N HIS A 240 -9.91 19.61 16.08
CA HIS A 240 -10.85 20.39 16.91
C HIS A 240 -10.12 21.46 17.75
N ARG A 241 -10.44 22.76 17.57
CA ARG A 241 -9.91 23.86 18.42
C ARG A 241 -10.04 23.47 19.91
N PRO A 242 -8.98 23.57 20.75
CA PRO A 242 -7.90 24.57 20.80
C PRO A 242 -6.60 24.24 20.01
N SER A 243 -5.62 25.16 20.07
CA SER A 243 -4.30 25.05 19.45
C SER A 243 -3.58 23.75 19.87
N GLY A 244 -3.39 22.83 18.93
CA GLY A 244 -2.75 21.53 19.19
C GLY A 244 -3.34 20.40 18.36
N HIS A 245 -4.58 20.58 17.89
CA HIS A 245 -5.34 19.55 17.22
C HIS A 245 -5.50 19.93 15.75
N TRP A 246 -4.66 19.35 14.90
CA TRP A 246 -4.68 19.62 13.47
C TRP A 246 -4.21 18.40 12.69
N SER A 247 -4.52 18.38 11.40
CA SER A 247 -3.91 17.46 10.46
C SER A 247 -2.71 18.14 9.79
N GLU A 248 -1.58 17.43 9.68
CA GLU A 248 -0.33 17.99 9.19
C GLU A 248 0.35 17.12 8.12
N ASN A 249 0.74 17.71 6.99
CA ASN A 249 1.51 17.04 5.95
C ASN A 249 0.89 15.71 5.47
N ASN A 250 -0.43 15.55 5.52
CA ASN A 250 -1.09 14.37 4.98
C ASN A 250 -1.25 14.49 3.46
N ILE A 251 -1.20 13.37 2.75
CA ILE A 251 -1.33 13.32 1.29
C ILE A 251 -2.61 12.57 0.93
N PHE A 252 -3.55 13.25 0.29
CA PHE A 252 -4.80 12.71 -0.22
C PHE A 252 -4.71 12.60 -1.74
N VAL A 253 -4.54 11.39 -2.30
CA VAL A 253 -4.25 11.23 -3.72
C VAL A 253 -5.19 10.25 -4.42
N ALA A 254 -5.79 10.69 -5.53
CA ALA A 254 -6.60 9.85 -6.41
C ALA A 254 -7.73 9.10 -5.70
N ASN A 255 -8.28 9.65 -4.61
CA ASN A 255 -9.48 9.09 -4.00
C ASN A 255 -10.69 9.39 -4.88
N GLU A 256 -11.67 8.51 -4.84
CA GLU A 256 -12.88 8.60 -5.62
C GLU A 256 -14.08 8.67 -4.69
N ALA A 257 -14.86 9.75 -4.79
CA ALA A 257 -16.10 9.92 -4.08
C ALA A 257 -17.26 9.74 -5.07
N ARG A 258 -18.29 8.97 -4.68
CA ARG A 258 -19.51 8.80 -5.48
C ARG A 258 -20.80 8.96 -4.68
N GLY A 259 -21.86 9.38 -5.35
CA GLY A 259 -23.20 9.43 -4.76
C GLY A 259 -23.47 10.67 -3.92
N GLU A 260 -24.44 10.58 -3.02
CA GLU A 260 -24.97 11.76 -2.31
C GLU A 260 -24.20 12.06 -1.02
N PHE A 261 -23.61 13.26 -0.91
CA PHE A 261 -22.96 13.75 0.30
C PHE A 261 -23.66 15.01 0.82
N SER A 262 -24.28 14.92 2.00
CA SER A 262 -25.00 16.08 2.56
C SER A 262 -24.10 17.25 2.98
N TYR A 263 -22.80 17.02 3.17
CA TYR A 263 -21.83 18.03 3.62
C TYR A 263 -20.56 18.08 2.75
N GLY A 264 -20.63 17.46 1.57
CA GLY A 264 -19.57 17.45 0.58
C GLY A 264 -18.69 16.20 0.57
N ALA A 265 -18.16 15.91 -0.61
CA ALA A 265 -17.26 14.78 -0.88
C ALA A 265 -15.87 14.99 -0.28
N TYR A 266 -15.38 16.23 -0.27
CA TYR A 266 -14.08 16.58 0.30
C TYR A 266 -14.22 17.81 1.22
N GLU A 267 -13.83 17.68 2.49
CA GLU A 267 -14.05 18.75 3.48
C GLU A 267 -12.81 19.00 4.36
N VAL A 268 -12.21 20.18 4.22
CA VAL A 268 -11.21 20.68 5.20
C VAL A 268 -11.97 21.32 6.37
N LYS A 269 -12.62 20.48 7.18
CA LYS A 269 -13.70 20.94 8.08
C LYS A 269 -13.21 21.67 9.31
N HIS A 270 -11.99 21.41 9.74
CA HIS A 270 -11.66 21.61 11.15
C HIS A 270 -10.67 22.75 11.41
N PHE A 271 -10.57 23.77 10.54
CA PHE A 271 -9.84 25.04 10.75
C PHE A 271 -8.32 24.98 10.93
N ASP A 272 -7.80 23.81 11.27
CA ASP A 272 -6.39 23.60 11.54
C ASP A 272 -5.93 22.42 10.69
N THR A 273 -5.57 22.75 9.44
CA THR A 273 -4.69 21.93 8.61
C THR A 273 -3.35 22.64 8.52
N ASN A 274 -2.27 21.88 8.35
CA ASN A 274 -0.94 22.43 8.15
C ASN A 274 -0.18 21.60 7.10
N GLY A 275 -0.16 22.06 5.85
CA GLY A 275 0.60 21.38 4.79
C GLY A 275 -0.04 20.10 4.27
N ASP A 276 -1.33 19.86 4.54
CA ASP A 276 -2.07 18.79 3.87
C ASP A 276 -2.17 19.06 2.36
N ILE A 277 -1.99 18.00 1.57
CA ILE A 277 -1.92 18.03 0.11
C ILE A 277 -3.00 17.14 -0.48
N TRP A 278 -3.82 17.67 -1.39
CA TRP A 278 -4.87 16.94 -2.10
C TRP A 278 -4.55 16.90 -3.58
N ILE A 279 -4.48 15.71 -4.18
CA ILE A 279 -4.03 15.49 -5.56
C ILE A 279 -5.06 14.61 -6.28
N ARG A 280 -5.73 15.15 -7.30
CA ARG A 280 -6.67 14.41 -8.17
C ARG A 280 -7.76 13.59 -7.44
N ASN A 281 -8.32 14.10 -6.37
CA ASN A 281 -9.47 13.43 -5.78
C ASN A 281 -10.69 13.72 -6.67
N THR A 282 -11.39 12.68 -7.12
CA THR A 282 -12.53 12.80 -8.04
C THR A 282 -13.84 12.69 -7.29
N PHE A 283 -14.86 13.38 -7.78
CA PHE A 283 -16.22 13.29 -7.29
C PHE A 283 -17.18 13.32 -8.47
N ASP A 284 -18.14 12.39 -8.52
CA ASP A 284 -19.07 12.24 -9.65
C ASP A 284 -20.44 12.93 -9.44
N GLY A 285 -20.66 13.59 -8.30
CA GLY A 285 -21.88 14.33 -8.00
C GLY A 285 -21.84 15.81 -8.40
N GLU A 286 -22.90 16.55 -8.05
CA GLU A 286 -23.03 17.97 -8.39
C GLU A 286 -21.95 18.83 -7.73
N THR A 287 -21.36 19.77 -8.47
CA THR A 287 -20.17 20.56 -8.07
C THR A 287 -20.28 21.27 -6.72
N ASP A 288 -21.49 21.63 -6.30
CA ASP A 288 -21.74 22.32 -5.02
C ASP A 288 -21.48 21.41 -3.80
N GLN A 289 -21.36 20.10 -4.02
CA GLN A 289 -20.95 19.12 -3.01
C GLN A 289 -19.46 18.79 -3.07
N TRP A 290 -18.66 19.43 -3.92
CA TRP A 290 -17.22 19.17 -3.95
C TRP A 290 -16.54 19.66 -2.66
N VAL A 291 -16.96 20.83 -2.16
CA VAL A 291 -16.35 21.52 -1.03
C VAL A 291 -17.40 21.88 0.02
N GLY A 292 -17.36 21.21 1.17
CA GLY A 292 -18.05 21.68 2.35
C GLY A 292 -17.28 22.83 3.02
N GLY A 293 -17.94 23.98 3.23
CA GLY A 293 -17.43 25.05 4.12
C GLY A 293 -17.02 26.37 3.46
N ASP A 294 -16.53 27.28 4.30
CA ASP A 294 -16.13 28.65 3.94
C ASP A 294 -14.82 28.63 3.13
N PRO A 295 -14.79 29.19 1.90
CA PRO A 295 -13.60 29.24 1.04
C PRO A 295 -12.36 29.85 1.72
N GLU A 296 -12.53 30.76 2.69
CA GLU A 296 -11.38 31.34 3.41
C GLU A 296 -10.62 30.32 4.27
N ARG A 297 -11.24 29.18 4.61
CA ARG A 297 -10.65 28.16 5.49
C ARG A 297 -9.64 27.26 4.78
N TRP A 298 -9.66 27.25 3.46
CA TRP A 298 -8.77 26.48 2.61
C TRP A 298 -7.38 27.12 2.44
N ARG A 299 -7.15 28.31 3.02
CA ARG A 299 -5.87 29.04 3.06
C ARG A 299 -4.74 28.28 3.77
N LYS A 300 -4.77 26.98 3.98
CA LYS A 300 -3.62 26.19 4.51
C LYS A 300 -3.46 24.84 3.84
N THR A 301 -4.29 24.56 2.83
CA THR A 301 -4.38 23.27 2.15
C THR A 301 -4.01 23.45 0.69
N THR A 302 -3.08 22.64 0.19
CA THR A 302 -2.70 22.67 -1.23
C THR A 302 -3.59 21.69 -1.98
N VAL A 303 -4.48 22.19 -2.83
CA VAL A 303 -5.35 21.38 -3.68
C VAL A 303 -4.81 21.42 -5.12
N PHE A 304 -4.58 20.24 -5.70
CA PHE A 304 -4.26 20.04 -7.11
C PHE A 304 -5.43 19.32 -7.77
N GLU A 305 -6.44 20.08 -8.14
CA GLU A 305 -7.43 19.62 -9.09
C GLU A 305 -6.93 19.88 -10.50
N TYR A 306 -7.15 18.91 -11.38
CA TYR A 306 -6.91 19.10 -12.80
C TYR A 306 -8.20 18.75 -13.53
N GLU A 307 -9.15 19.69 -13.49
CA GLU A 307 -10.14 19.79 -14.56
C GLU A 307 -9.81 21.04 -15.38
N LEU A 308 -9.48 20.81 -16.65
CA LEU A 308 -9.29 21.86 -17.68
C LEU A 308 -10.56 22.73 -17.66
N ILE A 309 -10.50 24.05 -17.51
CA ILE A 309 -10.06 25.04 -18.52
C ILE A 309 -9.71 26.37 -17.79
N PRO A 310 -8.44 26.83 -17.76
CA PRO A 310 -8.12 28.20 -17.34
C PRO A 310 -8.25 29.18 -18.51
N THR A 311 -8.83 30.36 -18.25
CA THR A 311 -9.09 31.45 -19.21
C THR A 311 -7.90 32.41 -19.42
N GLY A 312 -6.74 32.16 -18.80
CA GLY A 312 -5.54 33.02 -18.85
C GLY A 312 -4.29 32.40 -19.49
N ARG A 313 -4.40 31.74 -20.65
CA ARG A 313 -3.24 31.07 -21.28
C ARG A 313 -2.44 32.01 -22.18
N THR A 314 -1.15 32.15 -21.90
CA THR A 314 -0.20 32.60 -22.92
C THR A 314 0.11 31.41 -23.84
N LYS A 315 -0.44 31.46 -25.04
CA LYS A 315 -0.13 30.51 -26.12
C LYS A 315 1.06 31.06 -26.90
N ILE A 316 2.07 30.22 -27.12
CA ILE A 316 3.16 30.55 -28.03
C ILE A 316 3.16 29.57 -29.19
N GLU A 317 3.15 30.12 -30.38
CA GLU A 317 3.41 29.43 -31.64
C GLU A 317 4.78 29.93 -32.13
N ASP A 318 5.57 29.08 -32.79
CA ASP A 318 6.85 29.44 -33.45
C ASP A 318 8.14 29.60 -32.62
N VAL A 319 8.21 29.10 -31.37
CA VAL A 319 9.51 28.96 -30.67
C VAL A 319 10.25 27.74 -31.20
N LYS A 320 11.44 27.97 -31.78
CA LYS A 320 12.25 26.92 -32.42
C LYS A 320 13.30 26.29 -31.51
N THR A 321 13.80 27.00 -30.50
CA THR A 321 14.87 26.52 -29.61
C THR A 321 14.52 26.67 -28.13
N SER A 322 15.10 25.83 -27.28
CA SER A 322 14.93 25.95 -25.82
C SER A 322 15.49 27.25 -25.26
N SER A 323 16.58 27.78 -25.82
CA SER A 323 17.15 29.06 -25.42
C SER A 323 16.21 30.24 -25.63
N ALA A 324 15.53 30.28 -26.78
CA ALA A 324 14.50 31.27 -27.04
C ALA A 324 13.31 31.12 -26.09
N LEU A 325 12.95 29.87 -25.74
CA LEU A 325 11.91 29.60 -24.77
C LEU A 325 12.30 30.04 -23.36
N GLN A 326 13.55 29.81 -22.94
CA GLN A 326 14.07 30.21 -21.64
C GLN A 326 14.05 31.73 -21.48
N ILE A 327 14.52 32.48 -22.48
CA ILE A 327 14.44 33.95 -22.51
C ILE A 327 12.99 34.43 -22.37
N PHE A 328 12.06 33.78 -23.08
CA PHE A 328 10.64 34.10 -22.94
C PHE A 328 10.14 33.85 -21.52
N ILE A 329 10.47 32.70 -20.93
CA ILE A 329 10.05 32.34 -19.58
C ILE A 329 10.61 33.36 -18.58
N GLU A 330 11.88 33.70 -18.66
CA GLU A 330 12.52 34.66 -17.75
C GLU A 330 11.94 36.07 -17.85
N ALA A 331 11.63 36.51 -19.08
CA ALA A 331 11.05 37.84 -19.32
C ALA A 331 9.62 37.97 -18.81
N ASN A 332 8.82 36.90 -18.87
CA ASN A 332 7.39 36.93 -18.55
C ASN A 332 7.08 36.34 -17.17
N PHE A 333 7.97 35.51 -16.64
CA PHE A 333 7.77 34.74 -15.42
C PHE A 333 9.02 34.82 -14.51
N PRO A 334 9.27 36.00 -13.88
CA PRO A 334 10.43 36.18 -13.01
C PRO A 334 10.46 35.17 -11.85
N GLN A 335 11.63 34.57 -11.60
CA GLN A 335 11.82 33.60 -10.50
C GLN A 335 11.34 34.19 -9.17
N VAL A 336 10.67 33.38 -8.37
CA VAL A 336 10.22 33.79 -7.04
C VAL A 336 10.89 32.95 -5.96
N SER A 337 11.45 33.60 -4.94
CA SER A 337 12.27 32.94 -3.92
C SER A 337 11.41 32.19 -2.90
N LYS A 338 11.94 31.06 -2.41
CA LYS A 338 11.31 30.22 -1.37
C LYS A 338 10.90 30.99 -0.10
N ASP A 339 11.64 32.04 0.26
CA ASP A 339 11.38 32.83 1.48
C ASP A 339 10.17 33.77 1.37
N SER A 340 9.70 34.04 0.15
CA SER A 340 8.54 34.92 -0.10
C SER A 340 7.20 34.27 0.28
N TYR A 341 7.20 33.01 0.72
CA TYR A 341 6.03 32.12 0.68
C TYR A 341 5.57 31.52 2.00
N LYS A 342 6.15 31.92 3.14
CA LYS A 342 5.74 31.35 4.45
C LYS A 342 4.25 31.55 4.77
N ASP A 343 3.56 32.46 4.07
CA ASP A 343 2.18 32.86 4.35
C ASP A 343 1.19 32.70 3.16
N ALA A 344 1.61 32.14 2.01
CA ALA A 344 0.81 32.11 0.79
C ALA A 344 0.34 30.69 0.44
N SER A 345 -0.90 30.40 0.79
CA SER A 345 -1.46 29.05 0.82
C SER A 345 -2.71 28.91 -0.06
N PHE A 346 -2.71 29.67 -1.15
CA PHE A 346 -3.49 29.37 -2.35
C PHE A 346 -2.75 29.83 -3.59
N PHE A 347 -2.77 28.98 -4.60
CA PHE A 347 -2.62 29.39 -5.98
C PHE A 347 -4.01 29.72 -6.51
N ASN A 348 -4.43 30.98 -6.36
CA ASN A 348 -5.45 31.52 -7.25
C ASN A 348 -4.89 31.42 -8.69
N GLU A 349 -5.74 31.12 -9.66
CA GLU A 349 -5.48 31.11 -11.11
C GLU A 349 -4.67 32.33 -11.58
N ASP A 350 -4.76 33.45 -10.87
CA ASP A 350 -3.99 34.68 -11.12
C ASP A 350 -2.48 34.57 -10.84
N ASN A 351 -2.04 33.59 -10.03
CA ASN A 351 -0.64 33.44 -9.59
C ASN A 351 0.06 32.18 -10.14
N LEU A 352 -0.70 31.18 -10.60
CA LEU A 352 -0.14 29.97 -11.21
C LEU A 352 0.22 30.27 -12.67
N ARG A 353 1.50 30.23 -12.99
CA ARG A 353 1.99 30.66 -14.30
C ARG A 353 1.87 29.51 -15.28
N HIS A 354 0.93 29.62 -16.21
CA HIS A 354 0.63 28.57 -17.17
C HIS A 354 1.17 28.93 -18.56
N LEU A 355 2.12 28.14 -19.05
CA LEU A 355 2.61 28.23 -20.41
C LEU A 355 2.10 27.06 -21.23
N LEU A 356 1.33 27.37 -22.28
CA LEU A 356 0.87 26.38 -23.24
C LEU A 356 1.74 26.44 -24.50
N ILE A 357 2.37 25.31 -24.83
CA ILE A 357 3.08 25.11 -26.10
C ILE A 357 2.36 24.04 -26.89
N SER A 358 1.91 24.36 -28.10
CA SER A 358 1.18 23.42 -28.94
C SER A 358 1.74 23.33 -30.36
N ASN A 359 1.81 22.11 -30.90
CA ASN A 359 2.19 21.80 -32.29
C ASN A 359 3.58 22.33 -32.69
N SER A 360 4.51 22.38 -31.73
CA SER A 360 5.88 22.86 -31.96
C SER A 360 6.88 21.71 -31.97
N LYS A 361 7.93 21.84 -32.78
CA LYS A 361 9.17 21.07 -32.62
C LYS A 361 10.20 22.02 -32.04
N ILE A 362 10.61 21.78 -30.80
CA ILE A 362 11.57 22.60 -30.09
C ILE A 362 12.91 21.86 -30.07
N GLU A 363 13.91 22.52 -30.64
CA GLU A 363 15.29 22.07 -30.58
C GLU A 363 15.87 22.40 -29.20
N ALA A 364 16.15 21.38 -28.38
CA ALA A 364 16.73 21.56 -27.04
C ALA A 364 18.24 21.80 -27.16
N ASP A 365 18.62 23.06 -27.37
CA ASP A 365 19.99 23.56 -27.41
C ASP A 365 20.59 23.84 -26.02
N GLU A 366 19.75 23.94 -24.98
CA GLU A 366 20.12 24.07 -23.58
C GLU A 366 19.08 23.40 -22.65
N THR A 367 19.41 23.28 -21.36
CA THR A 367 18.46 22.81 -20.35
C THR A 367 17.41 23.87 -20.07
N LEU A 368 16.12 23.52 -20.19
CA LEU A 368 15.02 24.39 -19.81
C LEU A 368 14.82 24.36 -18.29
N VAL A 369 15.06 25.49 -17.62
CA VAL A 369 14.93 25.61 -16.16
C VAL A 369 13.57 26.22 -15.83
N LEU A 370 12.69 25.41 -15.24
CA LEU A 370 11.33 25.85 -14.93
C LEU A 370 11.27 26.55 -13.56
N PRO A 371 10.63 27.73 -13.48
CA PRO A 371 10.44 28.40 -12.20
C PRO A 371 9.48 27.62 -11.30
N SER A 372 9.50 27.96 -10.00
CA SER A 372 8.47 27.52 -9.05
C SER A 372 7.07 28.01 -9.50
N MET A 373 6.03 27.26 -9.14
CA MET A 373 4.61 27.63 -9.33
C MET A 373 4.25 27.79 -10.81
N PHE A 374 4.82 26.90 -11.63
CA PHE A 374 4.77 26.97 -13.07
C PHE A 374 4.19 25.68 -13.64
N VAL A 375 3.26 25.82 -14.57
CA VAL A 375 2.71 24.70 -15.32
C VAL A 375 3.09 24.86 -16.77
N LEU A 376 3.93 23.95 -17.25
CA LEU A 376 4.23 23.80 -18.66
C LEU A 376 3.30 22.74 -19.26
N GLN A 377 2.36 23.16 -20.09
CA GLN A 377 1.51 22.24 -20.83
C GLN A 377 2.00 22.12 -22.28
N LEU A 378 2.30 20.89 -22.70
CA LEU A 378 2.76 20.54 -24.04
C LEU A 378 1.67 19.75 -24.77
N ILE A 379 1.19 20.25 -25.92
CA ILE A 379 0.16 19.58 -26.74
C ILE A 379 0.74 19.31 -28.13
N ASN A 380 0.93 18.05 -28.51
CA ASN A 380 1.57 17.67 -29.79
C ASN A 380 2.94 18.38 -30.01
N THR A 381 3.64 18.67 -28.92
CA THR A 381 4.95 19.35 -28.95
C THR A 381 6.03 18.31 -28.72
N SER A 382 7.08 18.34 -29.54
CA SER A 382 8.26 17.48 -29.38
C SER A 382 9.49 18.30 -29.02
N PHE A 383 10.22 17.86 -28.00
CA PHE A 383 11.55 18.37 -27.70
C PHE A 383 12.60 17.40 -28.23
N VAL A 384 13.53 17.91 -29.04
CA VAL A 384 14.61 17.12 -29.64
C VAL A 384 15.93 17.85 -29.40
N PRO A 385 16.90 17.28 -28.68
CA PRO A 385 18.16 17.95 -28.42
C PRO A 385 18.97 18.12 -29.72
N THR A 386 19.63 19.27 -29.84
CA THR A 386 20.43 19.61 -31.03
C THR A 386 21.73 18.83 -31.11
N SER A 387 22.17 18.23 -30.00
CA SER A 387 23.34 17.36 -29.90
C SER A 387 23.15 16.32 -28.79
N ALA A 388 23.96 15.27 -28.77
CA ALA A 388 23.99 14.34 -27.64
C ALA A 388 24.54 15.07 -26.41
N THR A 389 23.67 15.72 -25.65
CA THR A 389 24.03 16.47 -24.45
C THR A 389 23.93 15.56 -23.23
N ASN A 390 24.89 15.68 -22.32
CA ASN A 390 24.86 15.03 -21.00
C ASN A 390 23.94 15.75 -20.00
N TYR A 391 23.12 16.69 -20.47
CA TYR A 391 22.30 17.57 -19.62
C TYR A 391 20.83 17.20 -19.74
N PRO A 392 20.02 17.44 -18.69
CA PRO A 392 18.60 17.20 -18.76
C PRO A 392 17.92 18.18 -19.73
N VAL A 393 16.89 17.72 -20.45
CA VAL A 393 16.06 18.61 -21.28
C VAL A 393 15.27 19.59 -20.39
N PHE A 394 14.68 19.08 -19.31
CA PHE A 394 13.98 19.87 -18.30
C PHE A 394 14.64 19.73 -16.93
N SER A 395 14.88 20.86 -16.26
CA SER A 395 15.36 20.90 -14.88
C SER A 395 14.34 21.59 -13.97
N LEU A 396 13.81 20.84 -13.01
CA LEU A 396 12.98 21.31 -11.91
C LEU A 396 13.83 21.31 -10.64
N ASN A 397 14.74 22.28 -10.52
CA ASN A 397 15.70 22.36 -9.42
C ASN A 397 15.32 23.46 -8.42
N ASN A 398 15.20 23.11 -7.14
CA ASN A 398 14.68 23.98 -6.08
C ASN A 398 13.28 24.57 -6.40
N SER A 399 12.52 23.82 -7.19
CA SER A 399 11.19 24.21 -7.63
C SER A 399 10.16 23.87 -6.56
N THR A 400 9.26 24.79 -6.27
CA THR A 400 8.07 24.56 -5.44
C THR A 400 6.87 24.59 -6.37
N LEU A 401 6.10 23.50 -6.47
CA LEU A 401 4.83 23.47 -7.21
C LEU A 401 4.97 23.66 -8.73
N THR A 402 5.86 22.91 -9.35
CA THR A 402 6.08 22.95 -10.81
C THR A 402 5.54 21.69 -11.48
N SER A 403 4.82 21.84 -12.59
CA SER A 403 4.25 20.72 -13.33
C SER A 403 4.61 20.78 -14.81
N VAL A 404 4.97 19.63 -15.39
CA VAL A 404 5.10 19.45 -16.85
C VAL A 404 4.07 18.43 -17.29
N ILE A 405 3.20 18.82 -18.23
CA ILE A 405 2.03 18.04 -18.62
C ILE A 405 1.98 17.88 -20.14
N GLY A 406 1.95 16.65 -20.63
CA GLY A 406 1.80 16.34 -22.04
C GLY A 406 3.10 16.38 -22.84
N GLY A 407 2.98 16.19 -24.16
CA GLY A 407 4.09 16.31 -25.12
C GLY A 407 4.99 15.08 -25.23
N GLU A 408 5.95 15.18 -26.14
CA GLU A 408 6.98 14.18 -26.39
C GLU A 408 8.36 14.78 -26.10
N VAL A 409 9.19 14.08 -25.33
CA VAL A 409 10.55 14.48 -25.00
C VAL A 409 11.49 13.38 -25.46
N ASN A 410 12.18 13.61 -26.56
CA ASN A 410 13.13 12.67 -27.12
C ASN A 410 14.54 13.11 -26.71
N ALA A 411 15.16 12.43 -25.74
CA ALA A 411 16.50 12.71 -25.22
C ALA A 411 17.41 11.47 -25.37
N PRO A 412 17.79 11.08 -26.59
CA PRO A 412 18.37 9.76 -26.88
C PRO A 412 19.79 9.57 -26.31
N GLY A 413 20.45 10.65 -25.87
CA GLY A 413 21.81 10.61 -25.30
C GLY A 413 21.92 11.14 -23.86
N GLY A 414 20.81 11.48 -23.22
CA GLY A 414 20.84 12.21 -21.94
C GLY A 414 19.61 11.95 -21.08
N THR A 415 19.39 12.83 -20.10
CA THR A 415 18.23 12.77 -19.20
C THR A 415 17.08 13.60 -19.78
N ALA A 416 15.83 13.13 -19.75
CA ALA A 416 14.72 14.00 -20.16
C ALA A 416 14.32 14.98 -19.05
N PHE A 417 14.13 14.47 -17.83
CA PHE A 417 13.75 15.28 -16.67
C PHE A 417 14.72 15.10 -15.50
N SER A 418 15.22 16.20 -14.95
CA SER A 418 15.94 16.22 -13.68
C SER A 418 15.14 17.01 -12.66
N VAL A 419 14.72 16.37 -11.58
CA VAL A 419 14.01 17.02 -10.47
C VAL A 419 14.90 16.97 -9.25
N SER A 420 15.33 18.12 -8.71
CA SER A 420 16.24 18.11 -7.56
C SER A 420 15.90 19.15 -6.51
N ASN A 421 15.93 18.75 -5.23
CA ASN A 421 15.62 19.61 -4.09
C ASN A 421 14.26 20.35 -4.19
N SER A 422 13.31 19.74 -4.88
CA SER A 422 12.02 20.35 -5.22
C SER A 422 10.90 19.84 -4.32
N THR A 423 9.83 20.62 -4.15
CA THR A 423 8.67 20.23 -3.35
C THR A 423 7.40 20.30 -4.18
N SER A 424 6.62 19.23 -4.18
CA SER A 424 5.31 19.13 -4.81
C SER A 424 5.34 19.36 -6.33
N CYS A 425 6.30 18.75 -7.03
CA CYS A 425 6.39 18.83 -8.50
C CYS A 425 5.76 17.60 -9.18
N SER A 426 5.22 17.78 -10.38
CA SER A 426 4.53 16.71 -11.12
C SER A 426 5.02 16.63 -12.58
N ILE A 427 5.22 15.42 -13.09
CA ILE A 427 5.45 15.15 -14.51
C ILE A 427 4.34 14.21 -14.96
N ALA A 428 3.49 14.66 -15.89
CA ALA A 428 2.26 13.97 -16.22
C ALA A 428 2.02 13.84 -17.73
N LYS A 429 1.53 12.68 -18.19
CA LYS A 429 1.12 12.49 -19.59
C LYS A 429 2.21 12.78 -20.63
N VAL A 430 3.48 12.67 -20.22
CA VAL A 430 4.62 12.92 -21.10
C VAL A 430 5.07 11.62 -21.75
N ALA A 431 5.25 11.61 -23.06
CA ALA A 431 5.97 10.55 -23.75
C ALA A 431 7.47 10.87 -23.72
N VAL A 432 8.29 9.98 -23.18
CA VAL A 432 9.74 10.20 -23.04
C VAL A 432 10.48 9.10 -23.79
N VAL A 433 11.45 9.48 -24.61
CA VAL A 433 12.40 8.55 -25.23
C VAL A 433 13.80 8.92 -24.79
N SER A 434 14.34 8.20 -23.80
CA SER A 434 15.63 8.54 -23.20
C SER A 434 16.26 7.34 -22.49
N PRO A 435 17.60 7.19 -22.44
CA PRO A 435 18.21 6.18 -21.58
C PRO A 435 17.87 6.39 -20.08
N LEU A 436 17.70 7.65 -19.66
CA LEU A 436 17.32 8.05 -18.30
C LEU A 436 16.13 9.02 -18.38
N ALA A 437 14.92 8.45 -18.42
CA ALA A 437 13.71 9.20 -18.63
C ALA A 437 13.49 10.28 -17.56
N VAL A 438 13.66 9.93 -16.29
CA VAL A 438 13.48 10.85 -15.18
C VAL A 438 14.53 10.55 -14.10
N ASP A 439 15.22 11.58 -13.62
CA ASP A 439 16.14 11.51 -12.48
C ASP A 439 15.65 12.44 -11.37
N ILE A 440 15.09 11.87 -10.31
CA ILE A 440 14.62 12.61 -9.14
C ILE A 440 15.70 12.53 -8.07
N VAL A 441 16.37 13.63 -7.74
CA VAL A 441 17.46 13.69 -6.76
C VAL A 441 17.11 14.65 -5.62
N GLY A 442 16.54 14.11 -4.55
CA GLY A 442 16.05 14.90 -3.42
C GLY A 442 14.74 15.62 -3.73
N GLY A 443 14.02 16.00 -2.67
CA GLY A 443 12.72 16.66 -2.76
C GLY A 443 11.61 15.95 -1.98
N ARG A 444 10.43 16.58 -1.93
CA ARG A 444 9.22 16.07 -1.26
C ARG A 444 7.99 16.12 -2.14
N GLY A 445 7.21 15.05 -2.19
CA GLY A 445 5.93 15.04 -2.93
C GLY A 445 6.11 15.13 -4.44
N ILE A 446 7.10 14.43 -5.00
CA ILE A 446 7.33 14.41 -6.44
C ILE A 446 6.41 13.37 -7.08
N GLU A 447 5.66 13.74 -8.10
CA GLU A 447 4.68 12.89 -8.77
C GLU A 447 5.09 12.61 -10.23
N LEU A 448 5.09 11.35 -10.64
CA LEU A 448 5.27 10.94 -12.04
C LEU A 448 4.10 10.06 -12.47
N ARG A 449 3.36 10.47 -13.51
CA ARG A 449 2.08 9.85 -13.84
C ARG A 449 1.71 9.81 -15.30
N ASP A 450 0.92 8.81 -15.68
CA ASP A 450 0.33 8.68 -17.03
C ASP A 450 1.37 8.79 -18.16
N GLY A 451 2.66 8.57 -17.87
CA GLY A 451 3.75 8.74 -18.82
C GLY A 451 3.91 7.53 -19.70
N ASN A 452 4.35 7.73 -20.95
CA ASN A 452 4.87 6.65 -21.78
C ASN A 452 6.39 6.79 -21.87
N LEU A 453 7.11 6.10 -21.00
CA LEU A 453 8.52 6.29 -20.73
C LEU A 453 9.33 5.16 -21.36
N THR A 454 10.19 5.49 -22.31
CA THR A 454 11.31 4.63 -22.72
C THR A 454 12.51 5.13 -21.93
N GLY A 455 13.09 4.29 -21.07
CA GLY A 455 14.21 4.65 -20.19
C GLY A 455 14.10 4.19 -18.74
N ILE A 456 15.16 4.46 -17.98
CA ILE A 456 15.17 4.29 -16.53
C ILE A 456 14.50 5.49 -15.85
N VAL A 457 13.65 5.23 -14.86
CA VAL A 457 13.20 6.24 -13.88
C VAL A 457 14.00 6.05 -12.61
N ARG A 458 14.86 7.01 -12.28
CA ARG A 458 15.67 6.99 -11.06
C ARG A 458 15.07 7.89 -9.99
N VAL A 459 14.95 7.38 -8.78
CA VAL A 459 14.49 8.11 -7.60
C VAL A 459 15.56 8.01 -6.51
N LYS A 460 16.32 9.09 -6.30
CA LYS A 460 17.43 9.16 -5.38
C LYS A 460 17.20 10.14 -4.23
N SER A 461 17.42 9.71 -2.98
CA SER A 461 17.46 10.60 -1.80
C SER A 461 16.21 11.49 -1.59
N SER A 462 15.06 11.12 -2.18
CA SER A 462 13.81 11.86 -2.05
C SER A 462 12.98 11.36 -0.87
N SER A 463 12.22 12.25 -0.25
CA SER A 463 11.14 11.87 0.67
C SER A 463 9.81 11.88 -0.09
N ASN A 464 9.04 10.81 -0.10
CA ASN A 464 7.68 10.77 -0.66
C ASN A 464 7.60 11.05 -2.18
N ALA A 465 8.31 10.28 -3.02
CA ALA A 465 8.02 10.27 -4.46
C ALA A 465 6.88 9.30 -4.77
N ILE A 466 5.95 9.69 -5.64
CA ILE A 466 4.78 8.91 -6.03
C ILE A 466 4.83 8.66 -7.55
N LEU A 467 4.93 7.40 -7.95
CA LEU A 467 4.97 6.98 -9.35
C LEU A 467 3.77 6.09 -9.65
N TYR A 468 2.87 6.50 -10.54
CA TYR A 468 1.70 5.68 -10.85
C TYR A 468 1.13 5.80 -12.25
N ASP A 469 0.46 4.74 -12.71
CA ASP A 469 -0.16 4.62 -14.03
C ASP A 469 0.80 4.95 -15.21
N ASN A 470 2.11 4.72 -15.05
CA ASN A 470 3.07 4.90 -16.15
C ASN A 470 3.21 3.62 -16.98
N LEU A 471 3.33 3.77 -18.30
CA LEU A 471 3.82 2.72 -19.19
C LEU A 471 5.33 2.93 -19.39
N ILE A 472 6.15 1.98 -18.99
CA ILE A 472 7.61 2.04 -19.15
C ILE A 472 8.00 0.94 -20.15
N SER A 473 8.37 1.28 -21.39
CA SER A 473 8.47 0.33 -22.52
C SER A 473 9.88 -0.23 -22.81
N GLU A 474 10.95 0.41 -22.32
CA GLU A 474 12.33 -0.09 -22.39
C GLU A 474 13.14 0.51 -21.22
N GLY A 475 13.19 -0.16 -20.06
CA GLY A 475 13.91 0.34 -18.90
C GLY A 475 13.39 -0.20 -17.57
N GLY A 476 13.49 0.59 -16.51
CA GLY A 476 13.10 0.15 -15.16
C GLY A 476 12.96 1.31 -14.18
N ILE A 477 12.62 0.98 -12.94
CA ILE A 477 12.53 1.95 -11.85
C ILE A 477 13.67 1.66 -10.87
N ASP A 478 14.57 2.62 -10.68
CA ASP A 478 15.72 2.50 -9.77
C ASP A 478 15.54 3.48 -8.60
N VAL A 479 15.10 2.97 -7.46
CA VAL A 479 14.94 3.71 -6.20
C VAL A 479 16.20 3.53 -5.36
N VAL A 480 16.88 4.62 -5.01
CA VAL A 480 18.17 4.61 -4.30
C VAL A 480 18.11 5.60 -3.12
N ASP A 481 18.33 5.18 -1.89
CA ASP A 481 18.33 6.05 -0.70
C ASP A 481 17.04 6.88 -0.51
N ALA A 482 15.90 6.42 -1.02
CA ALA A 482 14.65 7.18 -0.94
C ALA A 482 13.79 6.72 0.24
N GLU A 483 13.12 7.65 0.93
CA GLU A 483 12.20 7.34 2.02
C GLU A 483 10.76 7.64 1.63
N GLY A 484 9.82 6.78 2.01
CA GLY A 484 8.39 7.04 1.80
C GLY A 484 7.91 7.01 0.35
N CYS A 485 8.67 6.42 -0.58
CA CYS A 485 8.25 6.38 -1.98
C CYS A 485 7.11 5.38 -2.20
N ALA A 486 6.13 5.75 -3.01
CA ALA A 486 5.00 4.92 -3.39
C ALA A 486 4.99 4.71 -4.91
N ILE A 487 5.14 3.48 -5.37
CA ILE A 487 5.16 3.11 -6.79
C ILE A 487 3.99 2.16 -7.04
N PHE A 488 2.93 2.61 -7.70
CA PHE A 488 1.75 1.77 -7.91
C PHE A 488 1.12 1.81 -9.29
N ASP A 489 0.59 0.68 -9.75
CA ASP A 489 -0.17 0.55 -11.01
C ASP A 489 0.61 0.97 -12.28
N ASN A 490 1.94 0.87 -12.27
CA ASN A 490 2.74 1.07 -13.48
C ASN A 490 2.78 -0.22 -14.32
N SER A 491 2.76 -0.07 -15.64
CA SER A 491 2.99 -1.15 -16.59
C SER A 491 4.40 -1.05 -17.11
N VAL A 492 5.29 -1.96 -16.70
CA VAL A 492 6.67 -1.99 -17.16
C VAL A 492 6.79 -3.13 -18.17
N VAL A 493 6.94 -2.77 -19.44
CA VAL A 493 6.96 -3.66 -20.60
C VAL A 493 8.34 -3.54 -21.26
N GLY A 494 8.97 -4.59 -21.77
CA GLY A 494 10.22 -4.45 -22.56
C GLY A 494 11.35 -5.40 -22.15
N GLY A 495 12.60 -5.08 -22.52
CA GLY A 495 13.81 -5.89 -22.26
C GLY A 495 14.19 -6.00 -20.78
N ASN A 496 15.48 -5.85 -20.43
CA ASN A 496 15.98 -5.88 -19.03
C ASN A 496 15.24 -4.88 -18.13
N VAL A 497 14.18 -5.35 -17.47
CA VAL A 497 13.24 -4.54 -16.72
C VAL A 497 13.35 -4.89 -15.25
N GLY A 498 13.54 -3.89 -14.40
CA GLY A 498 13.64 -4.12 -12.96
C GLY A 498 13.18 -2.96 -12.11
N ILE A 499 12.60 -3.30 -10.96
CA ILE A 499 12.48 -2.37 -9.84
C ILE A 499 13.65 -2.67 -8.92
N ALA A 500 14.60 -1.75 -8.84
CA ALA A 500 15.69 -1.82 -7.89
C ALA A 500 15.39 -0.89 -6.71
N VAL A 501 15.47 -1.41 -5.49
CA VAL A 501 15.37 -0.60 -4.26
C VAL A 501 16.69 -0.77 -3.52
N ARG A 502 17.52 0.27 -3.49
CA ARG A 502 18.90 0.24 -2.99
C ARG A 502 19.09 1.20 -1.82
N GLU A 503 19.84 0.75 -0.81
CA GLU A 503 20.42 1.52 0.31
C GLU A 503 19.45 2.36 1.18
N THR A 504 19.60 2.29 2.52
CA THR A 504 19.00 3.13 3.60
C THR A 504 17.51 3.54 3.52
N SER A 505 16.79 3.04 2.54
CA SER A 505 15.48 3.47 2.10
C SER A 505 14.43 2.88 3.04
N ASN A 506 13.78 3.71 3.86
CA ASN A 506 12.78 3.27 4.81
C ASN A 506 11.37 3.60 4.30
N HIS A 507 10.42 2.68 4.50
CA HIS A 507 8.98 2.88 4.21
C HIS A 507 8.62 3.06 2.73
N ASN A 508 9.26 2.32 1.81
CA ASN A 508 8.82 2.34 0.41
C ASN A 508 7.74 1.28 0.16
N PHE A 509 6.78 1.66 -0.68
CA PHE A 509 5.63 0.88 -1.07
C PHE A 509 5.66 0.69 -2.58
N VAL A 510 5.77 -0.54 -3.05
CA VAL A 510 5.72 -0.88 -4.48
C VAL A 510 4.55 -1.82 -4.67
N PHE A 511 3.47 -1.43 -5.35
CA PHE A 511 2.23 -2.20 -5.42
C PHE A 511 1.62 -2.27 -6.81
N SER A 512 0.92 -3.35 -7.13
CA SER A 512 -0.02 -3.39 -8.26
C SER A 512 0.60 -3.11 -9.64
N ASN A 513 1.91 -3.21 -9.80
CA ASN A 513 2.56 -3.00 -11.09
C ASN A 513 2.39 -4.26 -11.98
N ASN A 514 2.17 -4.05 -13.27
CA ASN A 514 2.21 -5.11 -14.28
C ASN A 514 3.60 -5.11 -14.90
N ILE A 515 4.33 -6.21 -14.78
CA ILE A 515 5.69 -6.31 -15.33
C ILE A 515 5.72 -7.43 -16.37
N SER A 516 6.14 -7.11 -17.59
CA SER A 516 6.27 -8.08 -18.69
C SER A 516 7.53 -7.81 -19.51
N GLY A 517 8.31 -8.84 -19.80
CA GLY A 517 9.58 -8.63 -20.48
C GLY A 517 10.45 -9.86 -20.60
N SER A 518 11.37 -9.86 -21.57
CA SER A 518 12.24 -11.01 -21.82
C SER A 518 13.17 -11.31 -20.64
N GLU A 519 13.58 -10.29 -19.88
CA GLU A 519 14.39 -10.36 -18.67
C GLU A 519 13.78 -9.45 -17.59
N VAL A 520 13.09 -10.03 -16.61
CA VAL A 520 12.49 -9.28 -15.49
C VAL A 520 13.25 -9.58 -14.21
N GLY A 521 13.81 -8.54 -13.58
CA GLY A 521 14.56 -8.65 -12.32
C GLY A 521 14.15 -7.60 -11.30
N ILE A 522 13.53 -8.01 -10.19
CA ILE A 522 13.33 -7.13 -9.03
C ILE A 522 14.54 -7.32 -8.12
N LYS A 523 15.30 -6.25 -7.88
CA LYS A 523 16.50 -6.30 -7.04
C LYS A 523 16.37 -5.36 -5.85
N VAL A 524 16.00 -5.91 -4.69
CA VAL A 524 16.11 -5.19 -3.43
C VAL A 524 17.52 -5.41 -2.89
N HIS A 525 18.38 -4.40 -2.91
CA HIS A 525 19.78 -4.51 -2.52
C HIS A 525 20.10 -3.66 -1.28
N SER A 526 20.79 -4.24 -0.30
CA SER A 526 21.27 -3.56 0.90
C SER A 526 22.78 -3.77 1.01
N GLU A 527 23.57 -2.73 0.81
CA GLU A 527 25.04 -2.78 0.97
C GLU A 527 25.51 -2.34 2.37
N THR A 528 24.63 -1.72 3.16
CA THR A 528 24.99 -1.20 4.48
C THR A 528 24.90 -2.30 5.55
N ARG A 529 25.88 -2.35 6.45
CA ARG A 529 25.85 -3.21 7.67
C ARG A 529 24.80 -2.76 8.72
N GLY A 530 23.90 -1.85 8.35
CA GLY A 530 22.84 -1.31 9.20
C GLY A 530 21.47 -1.95 8.89
N PRO A 531 20.52 -1.96 9.83
CA PRO A 531 19.21 -2.55 9.60
C PRO A 531 18.45 -1.75 8.54
N VAL A 532 18.19 -2.34 7.37
CA VAL A 532 17.17 -1.82 6.43
C VAL A 532 15.80 -2.09 7.03
N GLN A 533 14.98 -1.04 7.21
CA GLN A 533 13.63 -1.17 7.75
C GLN A 533 12.59 -1.20 6.60
N ARG A 534 12.04 -2.39 6.39
CA ARG A 534 10.70 -2.72 5.84
C ARG A 534 10.27 -1.95 4.58
N ASN A 535 10.56 -2.56 3.42
CA ASN A 535 9.86 -2.27 2.18
C ASN A 535 8.69 -3.25 2.00
N LEU A 536 7.59 -2.76 1.45
CA LEU A 536 6.42 -3.57 1.12
C LEU A 536 6.27 -3.62 -0.40
N VAL A 537 6.32 -4.84 -0.95
CA VAL A 537 6.37 -5.06 -2.39
C VAL A 537 5.27 -6.04 -2.81
N GLY A 538 4.30 -5.60 -3.60
CA GLY A 538 3.25 -6.44 -4.20
C GLY A 538 3.08 -6.15 -5.70
N PHE A 539 2.66 -7.14 -6.47
CA PHE A 539 2.50 -7.02 -7.93
C PHE A 539 1.16 -7.58 -8.38
N ASN A 540 0.57 -7.00 -9.43
CA ASN A 540 -0.67 -7.54 -9.99
C ASN A 540 -0.39 -8.77 -10.86
N THR A 541 0.52 -8.63 -11.83
CA THR A 541 0.81 -9.69 -12.81
C THR A 541 2.27 -9.65 -13.25
N LEU A 542 2.89 -10.83 -13.34
CA LEU A 542 4.19 -11.06 -13.97
C LEU A 542 4.00 -12.01 -15.17
N GLU A 543 4.16 -11.51 -16.40
CA GLU A 543 3.92 -12.28 -17.64
C GLU A 543 5.14 -12.31 -18.59
N GLN A 544 5.35 -13.47 -19.24
CA GLN A 544 6.36 -13.73 -20.28
C GLN A 544 7.85 -13.59 -19.88
N CYS A 545 8.32 -14.37 -18.91
CA CYS A 545 9.76 -14.55 -18.71
C CYS A 545 10.34 -15.43 -19.84
N GLY A 546 11.39 -14.97 -20.53
CA GLY A 546 12.08 -15.76 -21.56
C GLY A 546 12.76 -17.02 -21.00
N THR A 547 13.34 -17.85 -21.88
CA THR A 547 14.00 -19.15 -21.57
C THR A 547 15.22 -19.08 -20.64
N GLY A 548 15.49 -17.90 -20.10
CA GLY A 548 16.40 -17.67 -18.99
C GLY A 548 15.74 -16.67 -18.07
N LEU A 549 14.79 -17.12 -17.24
CA LEU A 549 14.73 -16.56 -15.90
C LEU A 549 16.01 -17.04 -15.19
N GLU A 550 17.15 -16.50 -15.58
CA GLU A 550 18.10 -16.12 -14.55
C GLU A 550 17.32 -15.13 -13.71
N VAL A 551 16.75 -15.62 -12.61
CA VAL A 551 16.76 -14.81 -11.39
C VAL A 551 18.26 -14.60 -11.14
N GLY A 552 18.90 -13.72 -11.92
CA GLY A 552 20.33 -13.57 -12.01
C GLY A 552 20.77 -13.35 -10.59
N GLY A 553 21.49 -14.34 -10.06
CA GLY A 553 21.34 -14.81 -8.68
C GLY A 553 20.78 -13.73 -7.77
N VAL A 554 19.64 -13.99 -7.12
CA VAL A 554 19.39 -13.26 -5.89
C VAL A 554 20.60 -13.56 -5.01
N TYR A 555 21.59 -12.68 -5.05
CA TYR A 555 22.66 -12.64 -4.10
C TYR A 555 21.94 -12.19 -2.84
N TRP A 556 21.38 -13.18 -2.14
CA TRP A 556 20.99 -13.09 -0.75
C TRP A 556 22.27 -12.97 0.08
N SER A 557 23.03 -11.89 -0.16
CA SER A 557 24.00 -11.39 0.79
C SER A 557 23.23 -10.51 1.78
N VAL A 558 22.30 -11.11 2.51
CA VAL A 558 21.61 -10.42 3.61
C VAL A 558 22.50 -10.51 4.84
N THR A 559 23.48 -9.61 4.94
CA THR A 559 24.11 -9.33 6.23
C THR A 559 23.19 -8.42 7.04
N ARG A 560 22.15 -9.01 7.67
CA ARG A 560 21.17 -8.40 8.60
C ARG A 560 20.15 -7.42 7.98
N SER A 561 18.99 -7.93 7.54
CA SER A 561 17.77 -7.12 7.41
C SER A 561 16.66 -7.64 8.35
N GLU A 562 15.77 -6.76 8.81
CA GLU A 562 14.66 -7.11 9.71
C GLU A 562 13.28 -7.00 9.01
N LYS A 563 13.09 -7.75 7.92
CA LYS A 563 11.80 -8.07 7.25
C LYS A 563 11.45 -7.20 6.04
N ASN A 564 11.31 -7.83 4.88
CA ASN A 564 10.53 -7.34 3.74
C ASN A 564 9.23 -8.15 3.66
N ILE A 565 8.13 -7.56 3.20
CA ILE A 565 6.85 -8.27 3.06
C ILE A 565 6.49 -8.28 1.57
N PHE A 566 6.21 -9.47 1.04
CA PHE A 566 5.77 -9.67 -0.34
C PHE A 566 4.30 -10.09 -0.37
N MET A 567 3.46 -9.37 -1.12
CA MET A 567 2.01 -9.61 -1.17
C MET A 567 1.52 -10.00 -2.55
N ARG A 568 0.74 -11.10 -2.61
CA ARG A 568 -0.18 -11.55 -3.67
C ARG A 568 0.36 -11.35 -5.10
N ASN A 569 1.09 -12.34 -5.62
CA ASN A 569 1.62 -12.32 -6.99
C ASN A 569 0.95 -13.39 -7.86
N THR A 570 0.49 -13.04 -9.06
CA THR A 570 0.16 -14.01 -10.12
C THR A 570 1.28 -14.02 -11.14
N ALA A 571 2.04 -15.12 -11.22
CA ALA A 571 3.12 -15.28 -12.19
C ALA A 571 2.72 -16.32 -13.25
N LYS A 572 2.76 -15.96 -14.53
CA LYS A 572 2.58 -16.88 -15.66
C LYS A 572 3.85 -16.93 -16.50
N CYS A 573 4.66 -17.98 -16.32
CA CYS A 573 5.82 -18.26 -17.15
C CYS A 573 5.44 -19.25 -18.25
N ARG A 574 5.84 -18.97 -19.50
CA ARG A 574 5.41 -19.78 -20.65
C ARG A 574 6.22 -21.08 -20.80
N ASP A 575 7.49 -21.14 -20.40
CA ASP A 575 8.36 -22.30 -20.71
C ASP A 575 9.58 -22.52 -19.77
N GLY A 576 9.46 -22.40 -18.43
CA GLY A 576 10.61 -22.60 -17.53
C GLY A 576 10.28 -23.08 -16.12
N ALA A 577 11.13 -23.96 -15.56
CA ALA A 577 11.12 -24.34 -14.15
C ALA A 577 11.78 -23.24 -13.31
N PHE A 578 11.24 -22.94 -12.13
CA PHE A 578 11.93 -22.12 -11.13
C PHE A 578 13.18 -22.87 -10.64
N ASP A 579 14.39 -22.39 -10.96
CA ASP A 579 15.65 -22.94 -10.42
C ASP A 579 15.96 -22.30 -9.06
N TYR A 580 15.68 -23.03 -7.97
CA TYR A 580 16.02 -22.61 -6.61
C TYR A 580 17.42 -23.13 -6.24
N LYS A 581 18.48 -22.35 -6.49
CA LYS A 581 19.83 -22.65 -5.99
C LYS A 581 20.18 -21.79 -4.78
N HIS A 582 20.39 -22.48 -3.65
CA HIS A 582 20.84 -22.01 -2.33
C HIS A 582 19.82 -21.22 -1.49
N ASN A 583 19.38 -21.85 -0.40
CA ASN A 583 18.58 -21.20 0.64
C ASN A 583 19.21 -21.40 2.02
N HIS A 584 19.58 -20.30 2.67
CA HIS A 584 19.55 -20.15 4.12
C HIS A 584 18.37 -19.24 4.43
N VAL A 585 17.22 -19.81 4.80
CA VAL A 585 16.01 -19.06 5.11
C VAL A 585 16.06 -18.56 6.55
N TRP A 586 16.01 -17.24 6.74
CA TRP A 586 15.68 -16.60 8.02
C TRP A 586 14.61 -15.53 7.78
N ASN A 587 13.40 -15.75 8.34
CA ASN A 587 12.32 -14.76 8.61
C ASN A 587 11.73 -13.92 7.45
N ASP A 588 11.26 -14.54 6.36
CA ASP A 588 10.40 -13.86 5.37
C ASP A 588 9.01 -14.53 5.25
N TYR A 589 7.95 -13.72 5.08
CA TYR A 589 6.57 -14.18 4.89
C TYR A 589 6.18 -14.08 3.42
N TRP A 590 5.76 -15.20 2.83
CA TRP A 590 5.24 -15.29 1.46
C TRP A 590 3.75 -15.62 1.49
N ILE A 591 2.91 -14.83 0.83
CA ILE A 591 1.46 -15.04 0.75
C ILE A 591 1.06 -15.03 -0.73
N GLY A 592 0.85 -16.22 -1.31
CA GLY A 592 0.45 -16.39 -2.71
C GLY A 592 -0.31 -17.70 -2.94
N ASN A 593 -1.25 -17.69 -3.88
CA ASN A 593 -2.05 -18.85 -4.30
C ASN A 593 -1.59 -19.26 -5.71
N LEU A 594 -0.98 -20.44 -5.86
CA LEU A 594 -0.52 -20.98 -7.14
C LEU A 594 -1.69 -21.61 -7.91
N ALA A 595 -2.56 -20.77 -8.50
CA ALA A 595 -3.62 -21.27 -9.37
C ALA A 595 -3.09 -21.43 -10.81
N GLY A 596 -2.87 -22.67 -11.25
CA GLY A 596 -2.71 -23.00 -12.67
C GLY A 596 -1.58 -23.94 -13.09
N ALA A 597 -0.85 -24.57 -12.16
CA ALA A 597 0.16 -25.57 -12.53
C ALA A 597 -0.51 -26.91 -12.90
N GLY A 598 -0.24 -27.42 -14.11
CA GLY A 598 -0.45 -28.82 -14.43
C GLY A 598 0.41 -29.73 -13.52
N PRO A 599 0.22 -31.07 -13.57
CA PRO A 599 0.87 -31.99 -12.64
C PRO A 599 2.40 -31.80 -12.61
N HIS A 600 2.93 -31.56 -11.41
CA HIS A 600 4.34 -31.32 -11.18
C HIS A 600 5.17 -32.60 -11.45
N LEU A 601 6.09 -32.53 -12.40
CA LEU A 601 7.13 -33.54 -12.61
C LEU A 601 8.38 -33.15 -11.80
N LEU A 602 8.79 -33.99 -10.85
CA LEU A 602 10.06 -33.84 -10.15
C LEU A 602 11.17 -34.59 -10.91
N PRO A 603 12.26 -33.94 -11.35
CA PRO A 603 13.40 -34.64 -11.91
C PRO A 603 14.32 -35.20 -10.81
N ASN A 604 14.99 -36.30 -11.15
CA ASN A 604 15.93 -37.10 -10.35
C ASN A 604 16.81 -36.27 -9.38
N SER A 605 16.54 -36.38 -8.08
CA SER A 605 17.55 -36.10 -7.05
C SER A 605 17.33 -36.95 -5.80
N GLU A 606 18.39 -37.14 -5.02
CA GLU A 606 18.45 -38.11 -3.93
C GLU A 606 17.69 -37.58 -2.69
N SER A 607 16.52 -38.17 -2.44
CA SER A 607 15.65 -38.05 -1.26
C SER A 607 14.81 -36.76 -1.07
N TYR A 608 13.48 -36.96 -0.96
CA TYR A 608 12.51 -35.98 -0.50
C TYR A 608 11.66 -36.55 0.64
N SER A 609 11.23 -35.71 1.59
CA SER A 609 10.19 -36.02 2.56
C SER A 609 9.01 -35.07 2.29
N ILE A 610 7.84 -35.63 1.99
CA ILE A 610 6.62 -34.86 1.67
C ILE A 610 5.55 -35.21 2.70
N ALA A 611 4.95 -34.20 3.32
CA ALA A 611 3.83 -34.35 4.25
C ALA A 611 2.69 -33.41 3.82
N ASN A 612 1.50 -33.98 3.62
CA ASN A 612 0.16 -33.36 3.44
C ASN A 612 -0.48 -33.39 2.03
N ASN A 613 -1.82 -33.28 2.09
CA ASN A 613 -2.89 -33.63 1.14
C ASN A 613 -2.90 -32.94 -0.23
N GLU A 614 -2.09 -33.39 -1.18
CA GLU A 614 -2.35 -33.21 -2.63
C GLU A 614 -2.01 -34.47 -3.43
N SER A 615 -2.52 -34.55 -4.67
CA SER A 615 -2.30 -35.69 -5.58
C SER A 615 -0.98 -35.55 -6.33
N TYR A 616 -0.12 -36.58 -6.30
CA TYR A 616 1.19 -36.57 -6.95
C TYR A 616 1.37 -37.76 -7.92
N CYS A 617 2.13 -37.55 -9.00
CA CYS A 617 2.62 -38.62 -9.89
C CYS A 617 4.13 -38.76 -9.71
N ILE A 618 4.59 -39.92 -9.26
CA ILE A 618 6.02 -40.24 -9.13
C ILE A 618 6.38 -41.21 -10.24
N ALA A 619 7.32 -40.85 -11.10
CA ALA A 619 7.83 -41.72 -12.16
C ALA A 619 9.30 -42.11 -11.86
N ASN A 620 9.51 -43.41 -11.59
CA ASN A 620 10.79 -44.13 -11.50
C ASN A 620 11.75 -43.81 -10.32
N GLY A 621 12.22 -44.90 -9.68
CA GLY A 621 13.56 -45.01 -9.10
C GLY A 621 13.69 -44.84 -7.58
N LYS A 622 13.72 -45.98 -6.86
CA LYS A 622 14.03 -46.22 -5.43
C LYS A 622 12.84 -46.18 -4.44
N PRO A 623 12.92 -46.94 -3.31
CA PRO A 623 11.84 -47.02 -2.34
C PRO A 623 11.59 -45.69 -1.62
N HIS A 624 10.33 -45.32 -1.51
CA HIS A 624 9.85 -44.13 -0.80
C HIS A 624 8.98 -44.53 0.39
N LEU A 625 9.01 -43.72 1.46
CA LEU A 625 8.16 -43.89 2.64
C LEU A 625 7.20 -42.70 2.69
N LEU A 626 5.89 -42.96 2.55
CA LEU A 626 4.86 -41.93 2.45
C LEU A 626 3.79 -42.15 3.54
N PRO A 627 3.79 -41.36 4.62
CA PRO A 627 2.71 -41.39 5.61
C PRO A 627 1.62 -40.35 5.28
N ASN A 628 0.36 -40.79 5.31
CA ASN A 628 -0.89 -39.99 5.36
C ASN A 628 -1.27 -39.16 4.10
N SER A 629 -1.95 -39.77 3.12
CA SER A 629 -2.73 -39.02 2.11
C SER A 629 -4.00 -39.77 1.65
N GLU A 630 -4.91 -39.04 0.98
CA GLU A 630 -6.20 -39.56 0.54
C GLU A 630 -6.16 -40.38 -0.77
N SER A 631 -5.21 -40.18 -1.69
CA SER A 631 -5.19 -40.88 -3.00
C SER A 631 -3.80 -40.89 -3.68
N TYR A 632 -3.44 -42.01 -4.34
CA TYR A 632 -2.21 -42.15 -5.16
C TYR A 632 -2.45 -42.94 -6.46
N SER A 633 -1.68 -42.63 -7.52
CA SER A 633 -1.52 -43.46 -8.72
C SER A 633 -0.04 -43.74 -8.95
N ILE A 634 0.33 -45.03 -9.05
CA ILE A 634 1.72 -45.48 -9.25
C ILE A 634 1.78 -46.24 -10.57
N ALA A 635 2.78 -45.94 -11.39
CA ALA A 635 3.09 -46.68 -12.61
C ALA A 635 4.50 -47.30 -12.50
N ASN A 636 4.61 -48.59 -12.83
CA ASN A 636 5.82 -49.43 -12.92
C ASN A 636 6.41 -50.05 -11.62
N ASN A 637 7.39 -50.94 -11.85
CA ASN A 637 7.45 -52.29 -11.31
C ASN A 637 8.49 -52.49 -10.18
N GLU A 638 8.38 -51.78 -9.05
CA GLU A 638 9.15 -52.12 -7.83
C GLU A 638 8.33 -51.96 -6.53
N SER A 639 8.85 -52.49 -5.41
CA SER A 639 8.14 -52.66 -4.14
C SER A 639 7.90 -51.34 -3.41
N TYR A 640 6.66 -51.12 -2.94
CA TYR A 640 6.28 -49.95 -2.12
C TYR A 640 5.68 -50.39 -0.77
N CYS A 641 5.97 -49.65 0.29
CA CYS A 641 5.26 -49.73 1.56
C CYS A 641 4.35 -48.51 1.71
N ILE A 642 3.03 -48.73 1.63
CA ILE A 642 2.01 -47.69 1.85
C ILE A 642 1.38 -47.95 3.21
N ALA A 643 1.45 -46.97 4.11
CA ALA A 643 0.81 -47.02 5.41
C ALA A 643 -0.26 -45.91 5.47
N HIS A 644 -1.50 -46.28 5.82
CA HIS A 644 -2.63 -45.36 6.08
C HIS A 644 -3.10 -44.53 4.85
N CYS A 645 -3.57 -45.17 3.77
CA CYS A 645 -4.31 -44.48 2.69
C CYS A 645 -5.77 -44.97 2.59
N LYS A 646 -6.69 -44.08 2.17
CA LYS A 646 -8.11 -44.41 1.93
C LYS A 646 -8.32 -45.22 0.65
N SER A 647 -7.52 -45.00 -0.38
CA SER A 647 -7.65 -45.65 -1.69
C SER A 647 -6.37 -45.56 -2.52
N TYR A 648 -6.03 -46.62 -3.26
CA TYR A 648 -4.92 -46.63 -4.22
C TYR A 648 -5.32 -47.38 -5.50
N SER A 649 -4.72 -47.01 -6.63
CA SER A 649 -4.81 -47.76 -7.88
C SER A 649 -3.41 -48.03 -8.45
N ILE A 650 -3.20 -49.25 -8.96
CA ILE A 650 -1.97 -49.67 -9.62
C ILE A 650 -2.32 -49.93 -11.08
N ALA A 651 -1.70 -49.19 -12.00
CA ALA A 651 -1.80 -49.45 -13.42
C ALA A 651 -0.57 -50.25 -13.86
N HIS A 652 -0.80 -51.47 -14.38
CA HIS A 652 0.23 -52.21 -15.10
C HIS A 652 0.26 -51.69 -16.55
N CYS A 653 1.38 -51.08 -16.93
CA CYS A 653 1.69 -50.76 -18.33
C CYS A 653 2.62 -51.83 -18.90
#